data_AF-A0AA39L813-F1
#
_entry.id   AF-A0AA39L813-F1
#
_cell.length_a   1.000
_cell.length_b   1.000
_cell.length_c   1.000
_cell.angle_alpha   90.00
_cell.angle_beta   90.00
_cell.angle_gamma   90.00
#
_symmetry.space_group_name_H-M   'P 1'
#
loop_
_entity.id
_entity.type
_entity.pdbx_description
1 polymer ?
#
loop_
_entity_poly.entity_id
_entity_poly.type
_entity_poly.pdbx_seq_one_letter_code
_entity_poly.pdbx_strand_id
1 'polypeptide(L)'
;MSTDIKWQNTFEVLPTDAVSPGQLVGDKISLPQSALEELLVAASGTGGKSNLYSEQPGDQTGLPSPLTFRLVNAENRKEVYAGILEFSAPDGTVALSPLIADALGLHPNDRPNQGNTSEERHPQRITVQICPVPKGSYVRLRPLEAGYDADDWKALLERQLRHGYTTLTRGLTLSVHGPRNETFSFLVDKLSPDEPAICVVDTDLEVDIEALDEEQARETLRKLMSRTGTPTIQGSSVGGKLDVWKSVEGKVIPGTYVDYTLPSWNRSQLLTITVKTQDDADSDAVDFFVSPKSSRQRALPRQTEHVFGSFASTADGTRTIHLRPSNAELDGAESIMISVHGYASRDQSLEEGSYAIPFSIRAQSADDGVPDGLSATATQPSPDDEQCKNCMQWVPRQSLVLHQNFCLRNNVRCPRCSAVFKKGSTDFENHWHCDFDEATGGSQQSKKKHDDIYHTSRRCQSCEFSTDSIPDLARHRTSVCPGKLILCRFCHLEVPQEGDPFNPSPEVLLSGLTAHELADGARTTNCHLCNKIVRLRDMAAHMKHHELDKTNRDLPPTCRNINCGRTLHGVGPKGQVRYIPPAGEDTRTGLGLCATCFGPLYVSMHDPEGKALRRRIERRYLSQMMTGCGKGHCGNEWCRTGRANSGLDPKPSNAQGVLPLVKPLLAEAIGGTSPLYFCVDEGSHRQRHAADLVAAEGVWDQHWTIAGAEAEGGDPSKMRDWLQAWAPTRY
;
A
#
# COMPACT_ATOMS: atom_id res chain seq x y z
N MET A 1 8.97 -28.81 18.35
CA MET A 1 9.61 -30.15 18.33
C MET A 1 10.68 -30.08 17.27
N SER A 2 11.95 -30.01 17.67
CA SER A 2 13.07 -29.92 16.73
C SER A 2 13.26 -31.26 16.04
N THR A 3 13.13 -31.29 14.71
CA THR A 3 13.60 -32.39 13.88
C THR A 3 15.13 -32.34 13.89
N ASP A 4 15.77 -33.27 14.59
CA ASP A 4 17.24 -33.41 14.66
C ASP A 4 17.79 -33.95 13.32
N ILE A 5 17.76 -33.12 12.28
CA ILE A 5 18.46 -33.39 11.02
C ILE A 5 19.91 -32.97 11.20
N LYS A 6 20.85 -33.91 11.02
CA LYS A 6 22.29 -33.65 11.08
C LYS A 6 22.89 -33.77 9.68
N TRP A 7 23.19 -32.63 9.06
CA TRP A 7 23.89 -32.55 7.78
C TRP A 7 24.98 -31.47 7.85
N GLN A 8 26.15 -31.78 7.30
CA GLN A 8 27.30 -30.89 7.24
C GLN A 8 28.13 -31.24 6.00
N ASN A 9 28.53 -30.24 5.23
CA ASN A 9 29.41 -30.40 4.07
C ASN A 9 30.35 -29.18 3.92
N THR A 10 31.43 -29.32 3.16
CA THR A 10 32.45 -28.26 2.98
C THR A 10 32.50 -27.83 1.52
N PHE A 11 32.27 -26.54 1.27
CA PHE A 11 32.18 -25.98 -0.08
C PHE A 11 33.28 -24.94 -0.32
N GLU A 12 33.66 -24.78 -1.58
CA GLU A 12 34.54 -23.69 -2.03
C GLU A 12 33.73 -22.41 -2.29
N VAL A 13 34.22 -21.26 -1.83
CA VAL A 13 33.54 -19.98 -2.01
C VAL A 13 33.72 -19.47 -3.44
N LEU A 14 32.62 -19.18 -4.13
CA LEU A 14 32.65 -18.55 -5.45
C LEU A 14 33.16 -17.11 -5.35
N PRO A 15 34.00 -16.64 -6.31
CA PRO A 15 34.39 -15.24 -6.38
C PRO A 15 33.17 -14.34 -6.50
N THR A 16 33.16 -13.21 -5.77
CA THR A 16 32.07 -12.22 -5.78
C THR A 16 31.74 -11.69 -7.18
N ASP A 17 32.69 -11.70 -8.11
CA ASP A 17 32.50 -11.27 -9.50
C ASP A 17 31.67 -12.26 -10.36
N ALA A 18 31.53 -13.51 -9.91
CA ALA A 18 30.76 -14.55 -10.60
C ALA A 18 29.27 -14.56 -10.21
N VAL A 19 28.88 -13.75 -9.23
CA VAL A 19 27.49 -13.61 -8.75
C VAL A 19 26.91 -12.33 -9.35
N SER A 20 25.74 -12.41 -9.97
CA SER A 20 25.06 -11.24 -10.53
C SER A 20 24.83 -10.18 -9.44
N PRO A 21 25.19 -8.91 -9.65
CA PRO A 21 24.97 -7.86 -8.66
C PRO A 21 23.47 -7.74 -8.36
N GLY A 22 23.09 -7.99 -7.10
CA GLY A 22 21.71 -7.95 -6.62
C GLY A 22 21.00 -9.31 -6.43
N GLN A 23 21.63 -10.44 -6.80
CA GLN A 23 21.01 -11.78 -6.64
C GLN A 23 21.05 -12.29 -5.20
N LEU A 24 22.10 -11.97 -4.43
CA LEU A 24 22.25 -12.35 -3.01
C LEU A 24 22.29 -11.09 -2.14
N VAL A 25 21.18 -10.79 -1.46
CA VAL A 25 21.02 -9.64 -0.56
C VAL A 25 20.84 -10.14 0.88
N GLY A 26 21.47 -9.46 1.85
CA GLY A 26 21.34 -9.78 3.28
C GLY A 26 22.04 -11.07 3.70
N ASP A 27 21.35 -12.00 4.35
CA ASP A 27 21.91 -13.25 4.89
C ASP A 27 21.68 -14.48 3.98
N LYS A 28 21.41 -14.24 2.69
CA LYS A 28 21.04 -15.27 1.72
C LYS A 28 22.27 -15.93 1.09
N ILE A 29 22.26 -17.25 1.00
CA ILE A 29 23.26 -18.06 0.28
C ILE A 29 22.61 -18.85 -0.87
N SER A 30 23.42 -19.28 -1.85
CA SER A 30 23.04 -20.29 -2.84
C SER A 30 23.93 -21.52 -2.72
N LEU A 31 23.31 -22.70 -2.65
CA LEU A 31 23.96 -24.01 -2.52
C LEU A 31 23.79 -24.83 -3.80
N PRO A 32 24.58 -25.89 -4.02
CA PRO A 32 24.41 -26.74 -5.19
C PRO A 32 23.23 -27.69 -5.03
N GLN A 33 22.69 -28.18 -6.15
CA GLN A 33 21.57 -29.13 -6.16
C GLN A 33 21.92 -30.43 -5.40
N SER A 34 23.19 -30.86 -5.47
CA SER A 34 23.71 -32.00 -4.68
C SER A 34 23.50 -31.84 -3.17
N ALA A 35 23.57 -30.62 -2.63
CA ALA A 35 23.32 -30.36 -1.21
C ALA A 35 21.84 -30.59 -0.82
N LEU A 36 20.89 -30.28 -1.70
CA LEU A 36 19.47 -30.53 -1.46
C LEU A 36 19.17 -32.03 -1.43
N GLU A 37 19.77 -32.79 -2.35
CA GLU A 37 19.62 -34.25 -2.41
C GLU A 37 20.14 -34.91 -1.12
N GLU A 38 21.33 -34.50 -0.65
CA GLU A 38 21.90 -34.96 0.61
C GLU A 38 21.01 -34.62 1.82
N LEU A 39 20.42 -33.42 1.85
CA LEU A 39 19.51 -32.98 2.90
C LEU A 39 18.21 -33.81 2.93
N LEU A 40 17.63 -34.12 1.77
CA LEU A 40 16.44 -34.97 1.65
C LEU A 40 16.70 -36.41 2.10
N VAL A 41 17.90 -36.93 1.80
CA VAL A 41 18.36 -38.25 2.29
C VAL A 41 18.51 -38.22 3.82
N ALA A 42 19.12 -37.17 4.38
CA ALA A 42 19.28 -37.01 5.83
C ALA A 42 17.94 -36.87 6.56
N ALA A 43 16.96 -36.18 5.96
CA ALA A 43 15.60 -36.05 6.49
C ALA A 43 14.84 -37.39 6.48
N SER A 44 15.01 -38.19 5.42
CA SER A 44 14.34 -39.48 5.28
C SER A 44 14.87 -40.55 6.25
N GLY A 45 16.14 -40.42 6.68
CA GLY A 45 16.78 -41.34 7.62
C GLY A 45 16.38 -41.19 9.09
N THR A 46 15.70 -40.11 9.47
CA THR A 46 15.38 -39.77 10.87
C THR A 46 13.91 -40.00 11.27
N GLY A 47 13.05 -40.42 10.34
CA GLY A 47 11.62 -40.66 10.58
C GLY A 47 11.23 -42.13 10.76
N GLY A 48 11.00 -42.56 12.01
CA GLY A 48 10.26 -43.79 12.32
C GLY A 48 8.80 -43.68 11.87
N LYS A 49 8.25 -44.80 11.37
CA LYS A 49 6.88 -44.96 10.85
C LYS A 49 5.82 -44.20 11.69
N SER A 50 5.16 -43.19 11.10
CA SER A 50 3.90 -42.67 11.64
C SER A 50 2.96 -42.21 10.53
N ASN A 51 1.82 -42.92 10.48
CA ASN A 51 0.49 -42.60 9.96
C ASN A 51 0.29 -41.90 8.61
N LEU A 52 -0.34 -42.66 7.70
CA LEU A 52 -1.15 -42.15 6.59
C LEU A 52 -2.31 -41.29 7.13
N TYR A 53 -2.68 -40.28 6.33
CA TYR A 53 -3.82 -39.37 6.43
C TYR A 53 -3.65 -38.10 7.29
N SER A 54 -2.97 -37.11 6.72
CA SER A 54 -3.25 -35.69 6.97
C SER A 54 -3.44 -34.99 5.62
N GLU A 55 -4.66 -34.56 5.33
CA GLU A 55 -5.00 -33.75 4.15
C GLU A 55 -4.66 -32.28 4.43
N GLN A 56 -3.40 -31.91 4.25
CA GLN A 56 -2.97 -30.52 4.00
C GLN A 56 -2.03 -30.50 2.80
N PRO A 57 -2.37 -29.81 1.70
CA PRO A 57 -1.50 -29.72 0.54
C PRO A 57 -0.39 -28.69 0.82
N GLY A 58 0.73 -29.16 1.37
CA GLY A 58 1.90 -28.30 1.60
C GLY A 58 3.11 -28.97 2.27
N ASP A 59 2.92 -30.05 3.04
CA ASP A 59 3.95 -30.57 3.95
C ASP A 59 4.56 -31.91 3.46
N GLN A 60 4.93 -31.99 2.17
CA GLN A 60 5.47 -33.23 1.58
C GLN A 60 6.99 -33.41 1.71
N THR A 61 7.70 -32.47 2.32
CA THR A 61 9.13 -32.61 2.63
C THR A 61 9.30 -32.44 4.13
N GLY A 62 9.69 -33.48 4.87
CA GLY A 62 9.92 -33.43 6.32
C GLY A 62 11.11 -32.57 6.77
N LEU A 63 11.41 -31.50 6.03
CA LEU A 63 12.44 -30.52 6.31
C LEU A 63 11.86 -29.36 7.13
N PRO A 64 12.60 -28.81 8.11
CA PRO A 64 12.16 -27.63 8.83
C PRO A 64 12.06 -26.43 7.89
N SER A 65 10.95 -25.71 7.95
CA SER A 65 10.76 -24.43 7.26
C SER A 65 10.78 -23.30 8.28
N PRO A 66 11.64 -22.26 8.14
CA PRO A 66 12.66 -22.06 7.10
C PRO A 66 13.94 -22.89 7.31
N LEU A 67 14.66 -23.15 6.22
CA LEU A 67 15.98 -23.81 6.24
C LEU A 67 17.09 -22.81 6.60
N THR A 68 17.72 -23.02 7.75
CA THR A 68 18.82 -22.17 8.26
C THR A 68 20.11 -22.96 8.40
N PHE A 69 21.22 -22.31 8.05
CA PHE A 69 22.54 -22.92 7.99
C PHE A 69 23.54 -22.14 8.86
N ARG A 70 24.42 -22.87 9.54
CA ARG A 70 25.58 -22.34 10.23
C ARG A 70 26.79 -22.46 9.31
N LEU A 71 27.41 -21.32 9.00
CA LEU A 71 28.60 -21.18 8.19
C LEU A 71 29.79 -21.00 9.13
N VAL A 72 30.83 -21.82 8.96
CA VAL A 72 32.07 -21.71 9.74
C VAL A 72 33.25 -21.61 8.79
N ASN A 73 34.03 -20.55 8.93
CA ASN A 73 35.33 -20.44 8.26
C ASN A 73 36.39 -21.18 9.09
N ALA A 74 37.02 -22.18 8.48
CA ALA A 74 38.00 -23.03 9.14
C ALA A 74 39.30 -22.30 9.54
N GLU A 75 39.64 -21.22 8.82
CA GLU A 75 40.91 -20.50 8.99
C GLU A 75 40.88 -19.54 10.17
N ASN A 76 39.80 -18.77 10.32
CA ASN A 76 39.66 -17.74 11.35
C ASN A 76 38.66 -18.09 12.47
N ARG A 77 38.01 -19.27 12.38
CA ARG A 77 36.99 -19.76 13.32
C ARG A 77 35.81 -18.81 13.53
N LYS A 78 35.57 -17.88 12.61
CA LYS A 78 34.36 -17.06 12.63
C LYS A 78 33.17 -17.90 12.18
N GLU A 79 32.03 -17.65 12.80
CA GLU A 79 30.77 -18.31 12.50
C GLU A 79 29.67 -17.28 12.22
N VAL A 80 28.82 -17.59 11.25
CA VAL A 80 27.67 -16.76 10.84
C VAL A 80 26.51 -17.69 10.51
N TYR A 81 25.29 -17.25 10.78
CA TYR A 81 24.07 -17.97 10.38
C TYR A 81 23.48 -17.30 9.14
N ALA A 82 22.95 -18.13 8.24
CA ALA A 82 22.42 -17.70 6.95
C ALA A 82 21.22 -18.54 6.52
N GLY A 83 20.39 -17.96 5.66
CA GLY A 83 19.28 -18.63 5.00
C GLY A 83 19.60 -19.02 3.57
N ILE A 84 18.99 -20.09 3.10
CA ILE A 84 19.05 -20.45 1.68
C ILE A 84 18.10 -19.59 0.85
N LEU A 85 18.57 -19.11 -0.30
CA LEU A 85 17.71 -18.52 -1.34
C LEU A 85 17.29 -19.58 -2.35
N GLU A 86 18.25 -20.28 -2.94
CA GLU A 86 18.04 -21.27 -3.99
C GLU A 86 19.17 -22.31 -4.04
N PHE A 87 18.90 -23.44 -4.69
CA PHE A 87 19.86 -24.52 -4.91
C PHE A 87 20.37 -24.51 -6.36
N SER A 88 21.05 -23.43 -6.76
CA SER A 88 21.46 -23.17 -8.15
C SER A 88 22.98 -23.10 -8.35
N ALA A 89 23.78 -23.25 -7.28
CA ALA A 89 25.22 -23.13 -7.38
C ALA A 89 25.85 -24.33 -8.10
N PRO A 90 27.00 -24.15 -8.80
CA PRO A 90 27.80 -25.26 -9.32
C PRO A 90 28.20 -26.24 -8.22
N ASP A 91 28.22 -27.53 -8.54
CA ASP A 91 28.58 -28.58 -7.58
C ASP A 91 29.93 -28.33 -6.91
N GLY A 92 29.96 -28.51 -5.59
CA GLY A 92 31.16 -28.27 -4.76
C GLY A 92 31.42 -26.80 -4.39
N THR A 93 30.59 -25.86 -4.86
CA THR A 93 30.76 -24.42 -4.58
C THR A 93 29.57 -23.80 -3.84
N VAL A 94 29.80 -22.68 -3.16
CA VAL A 94 28.77 -21.90 -2.47
C VAL A 94 28.91 -20.42 -2.83
N ALA A 95 27.77 -19.78 -3.15
CA ALA A 95 27.71 -18.34 -3.35
C ALA A 95 27.24 -17.65 -2.08
N LEU A 96 27.99 -16.65 -1.63
CA LEU A 96 27.74 -15.88 -0.42
C LEU A 96 27.34 -14.45 -0.77
N SER A 97 26.49 -13.84 0.05
CA SER A 97 26.27 -12.39 0.00
C SER A 97 27.53 -11.64 0.46
N PRO A 98 27.74 -10.38 0.01
CA PRO A 98 28.87 -9.55 0.47
C PRO A 98 28.91 -9.40 1.99
N LEU A 99 27.74 -9.29 2.63
CA LEU A 99 27.61 -9.15 4.08
C LEU A 99 28.10 -10.40 4.83
N ILE A 100 27.77 -11.60 4.34
CA ILE A 100 28.26 -12.85 4.92
C ILE A 100 29.76 -13.00 4.68
N ALA A 101 30.25 -12.65 3.50
CA ALA A 101 31.67 -12.71 3.17
C ALA A 101 32.51 -11.81 4.11
N ASP A 102 32.07 -10.57 4.33
CA ASP A 102 32.71 -9.64 5.26
C ASP A 102 32.65 -10.15 6.71
N ALA A 103 31.49 -10.67 7.13
CA ALA A 103 31.32 -11.22 8.48
C ALA A 103 32.22 -12.46 8.73
N LEU A 104 32.40 -13.32 7.72
CA LEU A 104 33.33 -14.45 7.75
C LEU A 104 34.79 -14.04 7.53
N GLY A 105 35.09 -12.75 7.36
CA GLY A 105 36.45 -12.22 7.15
C GLY A 105 37.08 -12.67 5.83
N LEU A 106 36.27 -12.92 4.81
CA LEU A 106 36.73 -13.32 3.47
C LEU A 106 37.02 -12.05 2.66
N HIS A 107 38.10 -11.34 3.01
CA HIS A 107 38.53 -10.18 2.23
C HIS A 107 39.37 -10.62 1.02
N PRO A 108 39.07 -10.12 -0.20
CA PRO A 108 39.90 -10.39 -1.38
C PRO A 108 41.32 -9.80 -1.30
N ASN A 109 41.60 -8.98 -0.28
CA ASN A 109 42.85 -8.21 -0.10
C ASN A 109 43.70 -8.61 1.11
N ASP A 110 43.35 -9.62 1.90
CA ASP A 110 44.27 -10.20 2.90
C ASP A 110 45.31 -11.08 2.19
N ARG A 111 46.11 -10.44 1.33
CA ARG A 111 47.39 -10.94 0.86
C ARG A 111 48.39 -10.69 1.99
N PRO A 112 49.02 -11.71 2.59
CA PRO A 112 50.22 -11.45 3.37
C PRO A 112 51.25 -10.85 2.41
N ASN A 113 51.55 -9.58 2.63
CA ASN A 113 52.54 -8.83 1.90
C ASN A 113 53.92 -9.31 2.37
N GLN A 114 54.34 -10.52 1.97
CA GLN A 114 55.69 -11.03 2.16
C GLN A 114 56.08 -11.95 0.98
N GLY A 115 56.85 -11.37 0.06
CA GLY A 115 57.96 -12.01 -0.64
C GLY A 115 57.72 -13.33 -1.40
N ASN A 116 57.73 -13.22 -2.73
CA ASN A 116 58.30 -14.20 -3.67
C ASN A 116 58.01 -15.69 -3.46
N THR A 117 56.87 -16.16 -3.96
CA THR A 117 56.81 -17.29 -4.92
C THR A 117 55.40 -17.37 -5.51
N SER A 118 55.32 -17.69 -6.80
CA SER A 118 54.09 -18.12 -7.47
C SER A 118 53.65 -19.47 -6.90
N GLU A 119 52.97 -19.43 -5.76
CA GLU A 119 52.26 -20.56 -5.17
C GLU A 119 50.75 -20.37 -5.32
N GLU A 120 50.08 -21.51 -5.42
CA GLU A 120 48.75 -21.74 -5.95
C GLU A 120 47.66 -20.97 -5.18
N ARG A 121 46.65 -20.45 -5.89
CA ARG A 121 45.46 -19.85 -5.28
C ARG A 121 44.73 -20.94 -4.49
N HIS A 122 44.91 -21.02 -3.17
CA HIS A 122 44.12 -21.93 -2.35
C HIS A 122 42.66 -21.44 -2.33
N PRO A 123 41.69 -22.26 -2.76
CA PRO A 123 40.27 -21.89 -2.67
C PRO A 123 39.88 -21.79 -1.19
N GLN A 124 39.26 -20.67 -0.81
CA GLN A 124 38.74 -20.49 0.54
C GLN A 124 37.58 -21.46 0.75
N ARG A 125 37.71 -22.38 1.73
CA ARG A 125 36.73 -23.42 2.01
C ARG A 125 35.95 -23.06 3.27
N ILE A 126 34.63 -23.15 3.20
CA ILE A 126 33.74 -22.96 4.35
C ILE A 126 32.97 -24.23 4.64
N THR A 127 32.72 -24.48 5.92
CA THR A 127 31.86 -25.58 6.37
C THR A 127 30.44 -25.05 6.53
N VAL A 128 29.49 -25.71 5.86
CA VAL A 128 28.05 -25.41 5.95
C VAL A 128 27.37 -26.54 6.72
N GLN A 129 26.67 -26.21 7.80
CA GLN A 129 25.94 -27.15 8.64
C GLN A 129 24.46 -26.75 8.73
N ILE A 130 23.52 -27.69 8.58
CA ILE A 130 22.11 -27.38 8.85
C ILE A 130 21.92 -27.17 10.36
N CYS A 131 21.34 -26.04 10.73
CA CYS A 131 21.13 -25.69 12.13
C CYS A 131 19.83 -24.88 12.24
N PRO A 132 18.70 -25.52 12.61
CA PRO A 132 17.44 -24.81 12.84
C PRO A 132 17.58 -23.89 14.05
N VAL A 133 17.50 -22.58 13.83
CA VAL A 133 17.58 -21.57 14.89
C VAL A 133 16.19 -21.21 15.43
N PRO A 134 16.05 -20.89 16.73
CA PRO A 134 14.75 -20.57 17.31
C PRO A 134 14.21 -19.24 16.78
N LYS A 135 12.88 -19.11 16.81
CA LYS A 135 12.16 -17.88 16.47
C LYS A 135 12.50 -16.76 17.45
N GLY A 136 12.85 -15.59 16.92
CA GLY A 136 13.19 -14.41 17.72
C GLY A 136 11.97 -13.69 18.27
N SER A 137 12.08 -13.16 19.49
CA SER A 137 11.08 -12.29 20.12
C SER A 137 11.55 -10.85 20.29
N TYR A 138 12.86 -10.63 20.50
CA TYR A 138 13.42 -9.30 20.71
C TYR A 138 14.83 -9.17 20.11
N VAL A 139 15.13 -8.02 19.51
CA VAL A 139 16.47 -7.62 19.05
C VAL A 139 16.79 -6.19 19.49
N ARG A 140 18.02 -6.00 19.98
CA ARG A 140 18.58 -4.67 20.25
C ARG A 140 19.63 -4.33 19.21
N LEU A 141 19.39 -3.25 18.47
CA LEU A 141 20.29 -2.74 17.45
C LEU A 141 20.96 -1.45 17.93
N ARG A 142 22.23 -1.26 17.55
CA ARG A 142 22.98 -0.03 17.84
C ARG A 142 23.46 0.62 16.55
N PRO A 143 23.06 1.86 16.24
CA PRO A 143 23.53 2.54 15.04
C PRO A 143 25.02 2.85 15.17
N LEU A 144 25.79 2.61 14.10
CA LEU A 144 27.21 2.96 14.03
C LEU A 144 27.44 4.42 13.62
N GLU A 145 26.45 5.04 12.96
CA GLU A 145 26.52 6.41 12.44
C GLU A 145 25.49 7.34 13.12
N ALA A 146 25.89 8.60 13.35
CA ALA A 146 25.02 9.63 13.96
C ALA A 146 24.13 10.33 12.92
N GLY A 147 22.86 10.59 13.27
CA GLY A 147 21.89 11.27 12.40
C GLY A 147 20.67 10.43 11.98
N TYR A 148 20.38 9.36 12.73
CA TYR A 148 19.17 8.56 12.55
C TYR A 148 17.94 9.34 13.08
N ASP A 149 16.81 9.39 12.34
CA ASP A 149 15.46 9.91 12.70
C ASP A 149 14.35 8.95 13.25
N ALA A 150 14.07 9.05 14.57
CA ALA A 150 13.00 8.45 15.41
C ALA A 150 12.03 7.42 14.77
N ASP A 151 11.30 7.96 13.82
CA ASP A 151 9.95 7.52 13.52
C ASP A 151 9.89 6.80 12.15
N ASP A 152 10.88 7.00 11.27
CA ASP A 152 10.86 6.48 9.90
C ASP A 152 11.56 5.11 9.74
N TRP A 153 12.56 4.79 10.56
CA TRP A 153 13.37 3.59 10.29
C TRP A 153 12.84 2.28 10.82
N LYS A 154 11.89 2.29 11.78
CA LYS A 154 11.29 1.04 12.24
C LYS A 154 10.76 0.23 11.06
N ALA A 155 10.07 0.92 10.16
CA ALA A 155 9.46 0.31 9.00
C ALA A 155 10.48 0.06 7.86
N LEU A 156 11.51 0.90 7.68
CA LEU A 156 12.63 0.60 6.77
C LEU A 156 13.41 -0.65 7.18
N LEU A 157 13.73 -0.77 8.47
CA LEU A 157 14.40 -1.93 9.04
C LEU A 157 13.52 -3.17 8.94
N GLU A 158 12.23 -3.06 9.27
CA GLU A 158 11.28 -4.18 9.11
C GLU A 158 11.19 -4.66 7.66
N ARG A 159 11.22 -3.74 6.69
CA ARG A 159 11.28 -4.07 5.26
C ARG A 159 12.58 -4.80 4.93
N GLN A 160 13.73 -4.25 5.34
CA GLN A 160 15.04 -4.81 5.04
C GLN A 160 15.22 -6.21 5.65
N LEU A 161 14.81 -6.39 6.91
CA LEU A 161 14.83 -7.68 7.60
C LEU A 161 13.96 -8.70 6.87
N ARG A 162 12.76 -8.33 6.42
CA ARG A 162 11.89 -9.25 5.67
C ARG A 162 12.40 -9.62 4.29
N HIS A 163 13.01 -8.67 3.56
CA HIS A 163 13.47 -8.91 2.20
C HIS A 163 14.79 -9.69 2.15
N GLY A 164 15.75 -9.31 3.00
CA GLY A 164 17.13 -9.79 2.91
C GLY A 164 17.54 -10.78 4.00
N TYR A 165 16.80 -10.91 5.10
CA TYR A 165 17.26 -11.65 6.27
C TYR A 165 16.31 -12.79 6.67
N THR A 166 16.86 -13.98 6.88
CA THR A 166 16.16 -15.10 7.52
C THR A 166 16.57 -15.29 8.97
N THR A 167 17.81 -14.93 9.27
CA THR A 167 18.49 -15.09 10.54
C THR A 167 19.23 -13.82 10.90
N LEU A 168 19.29 -13.54 12.20
CA LEU A 168 20.12 -12.48 12.77
C LEU A 168 21.15 -13.11 13.70
N THR A 169 22.43 -12.85 13.42
CA THR A 169 23.55 -13.32 14.25
C THR A 169 24.01 -12.20 15.19
N ARG A 170 24.31 -12.53 16.45
CA ARG A 170 24.83 -11.55 17.43
C ARG A 170 26.20 -11.00 16.99
N GLY A 171 26.38 -9.69 17.06
CA GLY A 171 27.62 -9.00 16.67
C GLY A 171 27.76 -8.73 15.17
N LEU A 172 26.74 -9.06 14.37
CA LEU A 172 26.71 -8.76 12.94
C LEU A 172 26.34 -7.29 12.69
N THR A 173 26.93 -6.67 11.67
CA THR A 173 26.54 -5.33 11.21
C THR A 173 25.54 -5.46 10.05
N LEU A 174 24.36 -4.90 10.22
CA LEU A 174 23.29 -4.82 9.23
C LEU A 174 23.39 -3.50 8.47
N SER A 175 23.34 -3.56 7.14
CA SER A 175 23.29 -2.37 6.28
C SER A 175 21.88 -2.16 5.76
N VAL A 176 21.31 -1.00 6.06
CA VAL A 176 19.96 -0.60 5.65
C VAL A 176 20.05 0.57 4.68
N HIS A 177 19.44 0.43 3.51
CA HIS A 177 19.34 1.52 2.55
C HIS A 177 18.12 2.38 2.85
N GLY A 178 18.33 3.68 3.03
CA GLY A 178 17.29 4.68 3.21
C GLY A 178 16.64 5.11 1.89
N PRO A 179 15.51 5.84 1.97
CA PRO A 179 14.72 6.24 0.80
C PRO A 179 15.46 7.15 -0.19
N ARG A 180 16.51 7.85 0.24
CA ARG A 180 17.32 8.76 -0.59
C ARG A 180 18.68 8.18 -1.00
N ASN A 181 18.82 6.86 -1.05
CA ASN A 181 20.08 6.18 -1.36
C ASN A 181 21.18 6.40 -0.30
N GLU A 182 20.80 6.81 0.91
CA GLU A 182 21.66 6.85 2.10
C GLU A 182 21.81 5.41 2.63
N THR A 183 22.98 5.00 3.13
CA THR A 183 23.17 3.65 3.69
C THR A 183 23.57 3.78 5.15
N PHE A 184 22.84 3.10 6.04
CA PHE A 184 23.06 3.14 7.48
C PHE A 184 23.48 1.77 7.99
N SER A 185 24.44 1.74 8.91
CA SER A 185 24.97 0.52 9.49
C SER A 185 24.54 0.36 10.95
N PHE A 186 23.96 -0.79 11.30
CA PHE A 186 23.48 -1.13 12.65
C PHE A 186 24.16 -2.40 13.17
N LEU A 187 24.72 -2.34 14.37
CA LEU A 187 25.27 -3.50 15.06
C LEU A 187 24.17 -4.25 15.84
N VAL A 188 24.10 -5.56 15.64
CA VAL A 188 23.23 -6.45 16.44
C VAL A 188 23.89 -6.72 17.79
N ASP A 189 23.35 -6.14 18.86
CA ASP A 189 23.93 -6.20 20.20
C ASP A 189 23.36 -7.35 21.04
N LYS A 190 22.02 -7.38 21.21
CA LYS A 190 21.33 -8.41 22.00
C LYS A 190 20.20 -9.06 21.23
N LEU A 191 19.97 -10.35 21.49
CA LEU A 191 18.92 -11.18 20.91
C LEU A 191 18.16 -11.90 22.03
N SER A 192 16.86 -12.13 21.81
CA SER A 192 16.02 -12.99 22.65
C SER A 192 15.29 -14.00 21.77
N PRO A 193 15.36 -15.31 22.05
CA PRO A 193 16.10 -16.00 23.12
C PRO A 193 17.63 -15.78 23.07
N ASP A 194 18.34 -15.95 24.20
CA ASP A 194 19.81 -15.73 24.33
C ASP A 194 20.61 -16.85 23.63
N GLU A 195 20.54 -16.84 22.32
CA GLU A 195 21.17 -17.76 21.40
C GLU A 195 22.08 -16.98 20.45
N PRO A 196 23.10 -17.62 19.83
CA PRO A 196 24.02 -16.93 18.92
C PRO A 196 23.32 -16.37 17.67
N ALA A 197 22.19 -16.96 17.27
CA ALA A 197 21.34 -16.45 16.21
C ALA A 197 19.85 -16.76 16.43
N ILE A 198 19.00 -15.93 15.85
CA ILE A 198 17.53 -16.07 15.86
C ILE A 198 16.96 -16.09 14.44
N CYS A 199 15.83 -16.75 14.24
CA CYS A 199 15.05 -16.66 13.00
C CYS A 199 14.08 -15.48 13.06
N VAL A 200 14.01 -14.68 11.99
CA VAL A 200 13.15 -13.49 11.86
C VAL A 200 11.97 -13.68 10.88
N VAL A 201 11.78 -14.91 10.37
CA VAL A 201 10.72 -15.23 9.42
C VAL A 201 9.47 -15.70 10.17
N ASP A 202 8.30 -15.14 9.83
CA ASP A 202 7.01 -15.43 10.46
C ASP A 202 7.06 -15.28 11.99
N THR A 203 7.68 -14.19 12.46
CA THR A 203 7.81 -13.82 13.87
C THR A 203 7.50 -12.36 14.12
N ASP A 204 6.80 -12.09 15.22
CA ASP A 204 6.60 -10.75 15.75
C ASP A 204 7.83 -10.37 16.58
N LEU A 205 8.80 -9.73 15.92
CA LEU A 205 10.07 -9.33 16.54
C LEU A 205 9.98 -7.89 17.09
N GLU A 206 10.20 -7.71 18.38
CA GLU A 206 10.37 -6.39 18.98
C GLU A 206 11.79 -5.86 18.69
N VAL A 207 11.87 -4.66 18.10
CA VAL A 207 13.14 -4.00 17.76
C VAL A 207 13.33 -2.79 18.65
N ASP A 208 14.46 -2.74 19.35
CA ASP A 208 14.89 -1.60 20.16
C ASP A 208 16.20 -1.02 19.63
N ILE A 209 16.32 0.31 19.62
CA ILE A 209 17.47 1.03 19.09
C ILE A 209 18.11 1.84 20.20
N GLU A 210 19.30 1.44 20.64
CA GLU A 210 20.07 2.17 21.65
C GLU A 210 21.37 2.72 21.04
N ALA A 211 21.68 3.98 21.33
CA ALA A 211 22.92 4.61 20.85
C ALA A 211 24.17 3.90 21.39
N LEU A 212 25.22 3.84 20.56
CA LEU A 212 26.50 3.22 20.95
C LEU A 212 27.22 4.04 22.04
N ASP A 213 27.20 5.38 21.93
CA ASP A 213 27.85 6.33 22.85
C ASP A 213 26.97 7.57 23.15
N GLU A 214 27.14 8.16 24.35
CA GLU A 214 26.41 9.38 24.79
C GLU A 214 26.75 10.61 23.91
N GLU A 215 27.96 10.66 23.34
CA GLU A 215 28.37 11.71 22.40
C GLU A 215 27.69 11.57 21.04
N GLN A 216 27.52 10.34 20.53
CA GLN A 216 26.76 10.08 19.30
C GLN A 216 25.27 10.38 19.47
N ALA A 217 24.70 10.12 20.65
CA ALA A 217 23.32 10.51 20.96
C ALA A 217 23.17 12.05 20.94
N ARG A 218 24.13 12.79 21.52
CA ARG A 218 24.15 14.26 21.47
C ARG A 218 24.37 14.80 20.06
N GLU A 219 25.23 14.18 19.25
CA GLU A 219 25.44 14.58 17.85
C GLU A 219 24.22 14.27 16.98
N THR A 220 23.56 13.14 17.21
CA THR A 220 22.30 12.79 16.54
C THR A 220 21.20 13.78 16.91
N LEU A 221 21.06 14.13 18.20
CA LEU A 221 20.13 15.17 18.63
C LEU A 221 20.47 16.53 17.99
N ARG A 222 21.76 16.90 17.89
CA ARG A 222 22.18 18.12 17.16
C ARG A 222 21.82 18.05 15.67
N LYS A 223 22.05 16.92 15.00
CA LYS A 223 21.73 16.70 13.58
C LYS A 223 20.22 16.67 13.32
N LEU A 224 19.43 16.11 14.24
CA LEU A 224 17.96 16.14 14.20
C LEU A 224 17.42 17.55 14.45
N MET A 225 18.00 18.29 15.40
CA MET A 225 17.67 19.69 15.64
C MET A 225 18.05 20.59 14.44
N SER A 226 19.14 20.28 13.73
CA SER A 226 19.51 20.95 12.46
C SER A 226 18.77 20.43 11.22
N ARG A 227 18.01 19.33 11.31
CA ARG A 227 17.12 18.82 10.24
C ARG A 227 15.69 19.31 10.41
N THR A 228 15.20 19.36 11.65
CA THR A 228 13.88 19.91 12.01
C THR A 228 13.88 21.44 12.00
N GLY A 229 15.02 22.08 12.27
CA GLY A 229 15.31 23.43 11.82
C GLY A 229 16.15 23.35 10.56
N THR A 230 15.54 23.43 9.38
CA THR A 230 16.23 23.54 8.08
C THR A 230 17.45 24.46 8.22
N PRO A 231 18.64 24.06 7.74
CA PRO A 231 19.85 24.82 7.95
C PRO A 231 19.66 26.20 7.36
N THR A 232 19.67 27.23 8.21
CA THR A 232 19.92 28.60 7.76
C THR A 232 21.34 28.65 7.22
N ILE A 233 21.49 28.33 5.93
CA ILE A 233 22.63 28.82 5.15
C ILE A 233 22.48 30.34 5.18
N GLN A 234 23.49 31.02 5.71
CA GLN A 234 23.51 32.47 5.95
C GLN A 234 22.82 33.27 4.84
N GLY A 235 21.54 33.63 5.02
CA GLY A 235 20.79 34.53 4.14
C GLY A 235 19.54 33.97 3.42
N SER A 236 19.35 32.64 3.34
CA SER A 236 18.16 32.05 2.69
C SER A 236 16.99 31.85 3.67
N SER A 237 15.75 31.97 3.19
CA SER A 237 14.54 31.77 3.99
C SER A 237 14.31 30.30 4.33
N VAL A 238 13.71 30.05 5.50
CA VAL A 238 13.38 28.71 6.04
C VAL A 238 12.28 28.00 5.22
N GLY A 239 11.47 28.77 4.48
CA GLY A 239 10.27 28.26 3.82
C GLY A 239 9.10 28.11 4.79
N GLY A 240 8.07 27.33 4.43
CA GLY A 240 6.94 27.08 5.33
C GLY A 240 5.59 26.75 4.66
N LYS A 241 4.50 26.95 5.41
CA LYS A 241 3.15 26.73 4.89
C LYS A 241 2.65 27.97 4.15
N LEU A 242 2.06 27.76 2.98
CA LEU A 242 1.40 28.81 2.20
C LEU A 242 -0.12 28.76 2.40
N ASP A 243 -0.74 29.93 2.37
CA ASP A 243 -2.19 30.12 2.35
C ASP A 243 -2.60 30.70 0.99
N VAL A 244 -3.76 30.31 0.45
CA VAL A 244 -4.31 30.79 -0.84
C VAL A 244 -4.68 32.29 -0.83
N TRP A 245 -4.58 32.96 0.33
CA TRP A 245 -5.01 34.35 0.50
C TRP A 245 -3.85 35.31 0.76
N LYS A 246 -2.69 34.80 1.18
CA LYS A 246 -1.57 35.62 1.65
C LYS A 246 -0.37 35.45 0.73
N SER A 247 0.28 36.56 0.42
CA SER A 247 1.62 36.54 -0.15
C SER A 247 2.65 36.36 0.97
N VAL A 248 3.71 35.60 0.70
CA VAL A 248 4.84 35.42 1.61
C VAL A 248 6.08 35.98 0.92
N GLU A 249 6.85 36.77 1.66
CA GLU A 249 8.15 37.27 1.21
C GLU A 249 9.25 36.33 1.70
N GLY A 250 10.21 36.04 0.81
CA GLY A 250 11.33 35.17 1.09
C GLY A 250 12.61 35.65 0.41
N LYS A 251 13.72 35.02 0.76
CA LYS A 251 15.03 35.25 0.14
C LYS A 251 15.65 33.92 -0.22
N VAL A 252 16.28 33.83 -1.39
CA VAL A 252 16.97 32.62 -1.85
C VAL A 252 18.38 32.94 -2.31
N ILE A 253 19.33 32.07 -1.98
CA ILE A 253 20.71 32.20 -2.43
C ILE A 253 20.88 31.31 -3.68
N PRO A 254 21.65 31.75 -4.70
CA PRO A 254 22.02 30.90 -5.82
C PRO A 254 22.53 29.51 -5.39
N GLY A 255 22.01 28.45 -6.02
CA GLY A 255 22.29 27.04 -5.71
C GLY A 255 21.47 26.44 -4.56
N THR A 256 20.67 27.24 -3.85
CA THR A 256 19.84 26.78 -2.72
C THR A 256 18.35 26.75 -3.06
N TYR A 257 17.58 26.04 -2.23
CA TYR A 257 16.14 25.89 -2.37
C TYR A 257 15.42 26.41 -1.12
N VAL A 258 14.25 27.02 -1.31
CA VAL A 258 13.31 27.39 -0.26
C VAL A 258 12.01 26.64 -0.51
N ASP A 259 11.66 25.74 0.42
CA ASP A 259 10.55 24.80 0.28
C ASP A 259 9.28 25.32 0.97
N TYR A 260 8.17 25.31 0.24
CA TYR A 260 6.85 25.67 0.73
C TYR A 260 5.84 24.53 0.53
N THR A 261 4.83 24.47 1.38
CA THR A 261 3.72 23.51 1.24
C THR A 261 2.39 24.24 1.35
N LEU A 262 1.52 24.04 0.36
CA LEU A 262 0.13 24.44 0.39
C LEU A 262 -0.73 23.24 0.84
N PRO A 263 -1.21 23.22 2.09
CA PRO A 263 -1.86 22.04 2.67
C PRO A 263 -3.27 21.79 2.12
N SER A 264 -3.98 22.82 1.66
CA SER A 264 -5.34 22.69 1.16
C SER A 264 -5.67 23.78 0.14
N TRP A 265 -6.41 23.42 -0.91
CA TRP A 265 -6.93 24.33 -1.93
C TRP A 265 -8.28 23.82 -2.42
N ASN A 266 -9.01 24.64 -3.17
CA ASN A 266 -10.24 24.19 -3.81
C ASN A 266 -9.92 23.38 -5.08
N ARG A 267 -10.25 22.08 -5.06
CA ARG A 267 -9.96 21.15 -6.17
C ARG A 267 -10.81 21.38 -7.41
N SER A 268 -11.91 22.13 -7.33
CA SER A 268 -12.76 22.45 -8.49
C SER A 268 -12.36 23.76 -9.19
N GLN A 269 -11.36 24.47 -8.68
CA GLN A 269 -10.96 25.80 -9.16
C GLN A 269 -9.54 25.79 -9.71
N LEU A 270 -9.26 26.74 -10.61
CA LEU A 270 -7.91 26.98 -11.12
C LEU A 270 -7.04 27.53 -9.99
N LEU A 271 -5.94 26.85 -9.69
CA LEU A 271 -4.94 27.32 -8.74
C LEU A 271 -3.77 27.95 -9.49
N THR A 272 -3.54 29.24 -9.27
CA THR A 272 -2.45 30.00 -9.87
C THR A 272 -1.41 30.31 -8.80
N ILE A 273 -0.17 29.88 -9.02
CA ILE A 273 0.96 30.16 -8.14
C ILE A 273 1.90 31.12 -8.86
N THR A 274 2.16 32.27 -8.24
CA THR A 274 2.97 33.34 -8.80
C THR A 274 4.15 33.64 -7.89
N VAL A 275 5.35 33.70 -8.48
CA VAL A 275 6.58 34.15 -7.83
C VAL A 275 7.08 35.40 -8.54
N LYS A 276 7.32 36.47 -7.79
CA LYS A 276 7.82 37.74 -8.31
C LYS A 276 9.11 38.15 -7.60
N THR A 277 10.16 38.45 -8.37
CA THR A 277 11.41 39.02 -7.86
C THR A 277 11.25 40.51 -7.60
N GLN A 278 11.96 41.05 -6.61
CA GLN A 278 11.89 42.47 -6.27
C GLN A 278 12.68 43.35 -7.25
N ASP A 279 13.78 42.82 -7.77
CA ASP A 279 14.66 43.48 -8.75
C ASP A 279 14.53 42.81 -10.12
N ASP A 280 14.36 43.62 -11.16
CA ASP A 280 14.21 43.16 -12.56
C ASP A 280 15.52 42.54 -13.10
N ALA A 281 16.67 42.95 -12.57
CA ALA A 281 17.98 42.39 -12.93
C ALA A 281 18.14 40.93 -12.49
N ASP A 282 17.49 40.56 -11.38
CA ASP A 282 17.54 39.21 -10.80
C ASP A 282 16.40 38.33 -11.31
N SER A 283 15.59 38.85 -12.24
CA SER A 283 14.46 38.13 -12.80
C SER A 283 14.90 36.80 -13.37
N ASP A 284 16.04 36.67 -14.07
CA ASP A 284 16.52 35.40 -14.61
C ASP A 284 17.15 34.45 -13.57
N ALA A 285 17.41 34.91 -12.34
CA ALA A 285 18.17 34.19 -11.32
C ALA A 285 17.31 33.32 -10.38
N VAL A 286 15.98 33.40 -10.46
CA VAL A 286 15.08 32.58 -9.62
C VAL A 286 14.29 31.62 -10.49
N ASP A 287 14.18 30.36 -10.10
CA ASP A 287 13.27 29.38 -10.69
C ASP A 287 12.28 28.92 -9.62
N PHE A 288 11.12 28.40 -10.05
CA PHE A 288 10.27 27.70 -9.10
C PHE A 288 9.61 26.47 -9.70
N PHE A 289 9.46 25.47 -8.84
CA PHE A 289 9.01 24.12 -9.17
C PHE A 289 7.83 23.76 -8.29
N VAL A 290 6.88 23.02 -8.85
CA VAL A 290 5.66 22.59 -8.17
C VAL A 290 5.43 21.11 -8.43
N SER A 291 5.20 20.36 -7.36
CA SER A 291 4.82 18.94 -7.42
C SER A 291 3.67 18.66 -6.44
N PRO A 292 2.58 18.01 -6.88
CA PRO A 292 1.54 17.54 -5.98
C PRO A 292 2.08 16.41 -5.10
N LYS A 293 1.87 16.51 -3.79
CA LYS A 293 2.17 15.43 -2.85
C LYS A 293 1.01 14.44 -2.88
N SER A 294 1.27 13.22 -3.34
CA SER A 294 0.28 12.14 -3.40
C SER A 294 0.92 10.81 -3.05
N SER A 295 0.15 9.72 -2.96
CA SER A 295 0.71 8.38 -2.78
C SER A 295 1.68 7.98 -3.90
N ARG A 296 1.61 8.60 -5.07
CA ARG A 296 2.51 8.32 -6.20
C ARG A 296 3.61 9.36 -6.39
N GLN A 297 3.68 10.40 -5.55
CA GLN A 297 4.70 11.44 -5.64
C GLN A 297 5.00 11.98 -4.24
N ARG A 298 6.12 11.53 -3.65
CA ARG A 298 6.55 11.95 -2.30
C ARG A 298 7.78 12.86 -2.30
N ALA A 299 8.59 12.82 -3.36
CA ALA A 299 9.79 13.64 -3.47
C ALA A 299 9.47 15.14 -3.58
N LEU A 300 10.28 15.96 -2.90
CA LEU A 300 10.21 17.41 -2.98
C LEU A 300 10.58 17.89 -4.39
N PRO A 301 9.96 18.96 -4.91
CA PRO A 301 10.30 19.52 -6.20
C PRO A 301 11.76 20.01 -6.23
N ARG A 302 12.52 19.54 -7.22
CA ARG A 302 13.90 19.96 -7.50
C ARG A 302 14.06 20.25 -8.98
N GLN A 303 15.14 20.91 -9.36
CA GLN A 303 15.40 21.26 -10.75
C GLN A 303 15.32 20.05 -11.69
N THR A 304 15.85 18.90 -11.28
CA THR A 304 15.80 17.65 -12.06
C THR A 304 14.62 16.75 -11.71
N GLU A 305 13.77 17.10 -10.75
CA GLU A 305 12.67 16.25 -10.27
C GLU A 305 11.47 17.11 -9.86
N HIS A 306 10.65 17.48 -10.84
CA HIS A 306 9.44 18.28 -10.63
C HIS A 306 8.34 17.85 -11.62
N VAL A 307 7.09 18.19 -11.30
CA VAL A 307 5.94 17.96 -12.20
C VAL A 307 5.69 19.19 -13.06
N PHE A 308 5.68 20.38 -12.44
CA PHE A 308 5.55 21.66 -13.14
C PHE A 308 6.75 22.54 -12.79
N GLY A 309 7.39 23.13 -13.80
CA GLY A 309 8.56 23.98 -13.64
C GLY A 309 8.43 25.27 -14.44
N SER A 310 8.85 26.39 -13.86
CA SER A 310 8.89 27.69 -14.55
C SER A 310 10.32 28.22 -14.53
N PHE A 311 11.00 28.10 -15.68
CA PHE A 311 12.40 28.52 -15.86
C PHE A 311 12.55 29.93 -16.43
N ALA A 312 11.60 30.35 -17.27
CA ALA A 312 11.59 31.66 -17.91
C ALA A 312 10.79 32.66 -17.07
N SER A 313 11.29 33.90 -17.00
CA SER A 313 10.55 35.04 -16.45
C SER A 313 9.75 35.74 -17.55
N THR A 314 8.61 36.33 -17.20
CA THR A 314 8.03 37.41 -18.01
C THR A 314 8.85 38.70 -17.85
N ALA A 315 8.65 39.66 -18.76
CA ALA A 315 9.33 40.95 -18.74
C ALA A 315 9.19 41.72 -17.41
N ASP A 316 8.16 41.43 -16.62
CA ASP A 316 7.87 42.06 -15.32
C ASP A 316 8.46 41.29 -14.11
N GLY A 317 9.48 40.44 -14.33
CA GLY A 317 10.11 39.65 -13.26
C GLY A 317 9.21 38.60 -12.61
N THR A 318 8.05 38.33 -13.22
CA THR A 318 6.99 37.49 -12.66
C THR A 318 6.96 36.13 -13.33
N ARG A 319 6.79 35.08 -12.53
CA ARG A 319 6.64 33.71 -12.99
C ARG A 319 5.37 33.11 -12.44
N THR A 320 4.64 32.38 -13.28
CA THR A 320 3.33 31.86 -12.91
C THR A 320 3.14 30.44 -13.42
N ILE A 321 2.64 29.56 -12.56
CA ILE A 321 2.21 28.20 -12.89
C ILE A 321 0.71 28.10 -12.61
N HIS A 322 -0.02 27.60 -13.61
CA HIS A 322 -1.46 27.38 -13.54
C HIS A 322 -1.75 25.87 -13.39
N LEU A 323 -2.40 25.50 -12.29
CA LEU A 323 -2.82 24.14 -11.99
C LEU A 323 -4.33 24.04 -12.19
N ARG A 324 -4.75 23.41 -13.29
CA ARG A 324 -6.18 23.24 -13.62
C ARG A 324 -6.74 22.00 -12.94
N PRO A 325 -8.03 21.98 -12.58
CA PRO A 325 -8.69 20.77 -12.07
C PRO A 325 -8.58 19.55 -13.01
N SER A 326 -8.43 19.79 -14.32
CA SER A 326 -8.29 18.74 -15.34
C SER A 326 -6.92 18.06 -15.37
N ASN A 327 -5.93 18.56 -14.62
CA ASN A 327 -4.60 17.96 -14.55
C ASN A 327 -4.65 16.60 -13.85
N ALA A 328 -4.33 15.53 -14.57
CA ALA A 328 -4.31 14.17 -14.04
C ALA A 328 -3.31 14.02 -12.87
N GLU A 329 -2.27 14.85 -12.84
CA GLU A 329 -1.24 14.84 -11.80
C GLU A 329 -1.78 15.28 -10.42
N LEU A 330 -2.91 15.99 -10.38
CA LEU A 330 -3.54 16.44 -9.14
C LEU A 330 -4.47 15.38 -8.51
N ASP A 331 -4.73 14.27 -9.20
CA ASP A 331 -5.60 13.22 -8.68
C ASP A 331 -4.99 12.57 -7.43
N GLY A 332 -5.79 12.46 -6.37
CA GLY A 332 -5.34 11.98 -5.06
C GLY A 332 -4.29 12.85 -4.36
N ALA A 333 -4.07 14.11 -4.78
CA ALA A 333 -3.10 15.00 -4.14
C ALA A 333 -3.56 15.47 -2.74
N GLU A 334 -2.73 15.22 -1.73
CA GLU A 334 -2.93 15.59 -0.33
C GLU A 334 -2.58 17.07 -0.07
N SER A 335 -1.49 17.54 -0.67
CA SER A 335 -0.98 18.91 -0.59
C SER A 335 -0.20 19.27 -1.85
N ILE A 336 0.11 20.56 -2.06
CA ILE A 336 0.99 21.01 -3.15
C ILE A 336 2.33 21.43 -2.56
N MET A 337 3.42 20.82 -3.03
CA MET A 337 4.79 21.18 -2.66
C MET A 337 5.35 22.14 -3.68
N ILE A 338 5.98 23.22 -3.21
CA ILE A 338 6.51 24.29 -4.05
C ILE A 338 7.95 24.56 -3.61
N SER A 339 8.89 24.60 -4.54
CA SER A 339 10.29 24.87 -4.24
C SER A 339 10.77 26.04 -5.08
N VAL A 340 11.23 27.10 -4.42
CA VAL A 340 11.86 28.26 -5.06
C VAL A 340 13.37 28.03 -5.06
N HIS A 341 14.00 28.17 -6.22
CA HIS A 341 15.41 27.86 -6.43
C HIS A 341 16.15 29.10 -6.92
N GLY A 342 17.30 29.41 -6.32
CA GLY A 342 18.22 30.39 -6.90
C GLY A 342 19.04 29.70 -7.99
N TYR A 343 18.86 30.05 -9.26
CA TYR A 343 19.67 29.51 -10.34
C TYR A 343 21.14 29.92 -10.16
N ALA A 344 22.04 28.94 -10.12
CA ALA A 344 23.48 29.15 -10.17
C ALA A 344 24.02 28.58 -11.49
N SER A 345 24.73 29.41 -12.25
CA SER A 345 25.41 28.95 -13.46
C SER A 345 26.56 28.01 -13.10
N ARG A 346 26.78 26.97 -13.91
CA ARG A 346 27.87 25.98 -13.73
C ARG A 346 29.27 26.59 -13.73
N ASP A 347 29.43 27.79 -14.29
CA ASP A 347 30.70 28.52 -14.40
C ASP A 347 30.92 29.55 -13.27
N GLN A 348 29.96 29.76 -12.37
CA GLN A 348 30.12 30.69 -11.25
C GLN A 348 30.81 29.99 -10.07
N SER A 349 31.91 30.59 -9.58
CA SER A 349 32.52 30.19 -8.32
C SER A 349 31.54 30.49 -7.17
N LEU A 350 31.40 29.54 -6.23
CA LEU A 350 30.47 29.65 -5.08
C LEU A 350 30.74 30.89 -4.18
N GLU A 351 31.87 31.57 -4.36
CA GLU A 351 32.27 32.76 -3.61
C GLU A 351 31.72 34.09 -4.19
N GLU A 352 31.37 34.14 -5.48
CA GLU A 352 30.92 35.38 -6.15
C GLU A 352 29.38 35.59 -6.10
N GLY A 353 28.60 34.56 -5.71
CA GLY A 353 27.12 34.55 -5.71
C GLY A 353 26.44 34.65 -4.34
N SER A 354 27.05 35.32 -3.36
CA SER A 354 26.63 35.28 -1.95
C SER A 354 25.46 36.21 -1.57
N TYR A 355 24.87 36.97 -2.50
CA TYR A 355 23.74 37.84 -2.18
C TYR A 355 22.42 37.06 -2.23
N ALA A 356 21.56 37.31 -1.24
CA ALA A 356 20.26 36.67 -1.14
C ALA A 356 19.23 37.44 -1.98
N ILE A 357 18.64 36.78 -2.98
CA ILE A 357 17.67 37.35 -3.90
C ILE A 357 16.29 37.39 -3.24
N PRO A 358 15.70 38.57 -2.98
CA PRO A 358 14.36 38.70 -2.41
C PRO A 358 13.28 38.38 -3.45
N PHE A 359 12.29 37.59 -3.03
CA PHE A 359 11.13 37.23 -3.84
C PHE A 359 9.84 37.26 -3.01
N SER A 360 8.72 37.40 -3.70
CA SER A 360 7.37 37.24 -3.13
C SER A 360 6.67 36.08 -3.83
N ILE A 361 6.03 35.20 -3.06
CA ILE A 361 5.25 34.07 -3.56
C ILE A 361 3.79 34.21 -3.14
N ARG A 362 2.87 33.92 -4.06
CA ARG A 362 1.43 33.96 -3.81
C ARG A 362 0.73 32.81 -4.52
N ALA A 363 -0.16 32.11 -3.80
CA ALA A 363 -1.11 31.17 -4.38
C ALA A 363 -2.50 31.83 -4.44
N GLN A 364 -3.25 31.65 -5.52
CA GLN A 364 -4.60 32.17 -5.69
C GLN A 364 -5.51 31.13 -6.37
N SER A 365 -6.72 30.93 -5.83
CA SER A 365 -7.76 30.14 -6.49
C SER A 365 -8.75 31.06 -7.19
N ALA A 366 -9.05 30.76 -8.45
CA ALA A 366 -10.06 31.44 -9.24
C ALA A 366 -10.98 30.41 -9.90
N ASP A 367 -12.24 30.76 -10.15
CA ASP A 367 -13.11 29.93 -10.99
C ASP A 367 -12.46 29.77 -12.38
N ASP A 368 -12.64 28.59 -13.00
CA ASP A 368 -12.11 28.24 -14.32
C ASP A 368 -12.84 29.01 -15.47
N GLY A 369 -13.23 30.25 -15.19
CA GLY A 369 -13.47 31.27 -16.19
C GLY A 369 -12.13 31.67 -16.78
N VAL A 370 -12.08 31.67 -18.11
CA VAL A 370 -10.98 32.17 -18.94
C VAL A 370 -10.23 33.28 -18.21
N PRO A 371 -8.90 33.20 -18.04
CA PRO A 371 -8.14 34.31 -17.47
C PRO A 371 -8.41 35.55 -18.31
N ASP A 372 -9.17 36.49 -17.74
CA ASP A 372 -9.38 37.81 -18.31
C ASP A 372 -8.07 38.58 -18.14
N GLY A 373 -7.18 38.38 -19.10
CA GLY A 373 -5.80 38.78 -18.97
C GLY A 373 -4.92 38.42 -20.15
N LEU A 374 -5.46 38.54 -21.37
CA LEU A 374 -4.77 38.96 -22.60
C LEU A 374 -5.78 39.12 -23.75
N SER A 375 -6.97 39.68 -23.49
CA SER A 375 -7.40 40.73 -24.40
C SER A 375 -6.59 41.95 -23.98
N ALA A 376 -5.38 42.08 -24.57
CA ALA A 376 -5.00 43.40 -25.02
C ALA A 376 -6.26 43.95 -25.67
N THR A 377 -6.71 45.13 -25.27
CA THR A 377 -7.66 45.91 -26.06
C THR A 377 -7.06 46.00 -27.46
N ALA A 378 -7.33 45.01 -28.30
CA ALA A 378 -7.44 45.17 -29.72
C ALA A 378 -8.68 46.03 -29.82
N THR A 379 -8.46 47.34 -29.65
CA THR A 379 -9.30 48.37 -30.20
C THR A 379 -9.66 47.84 -31.58
N GLN A 380 -10.91 47.42 -31.76
CA GLN A 380 -11.40 47.03 -33.07
C GLN A 380 -10.96 48.17 -33.99
N PRO A 381 -10.11 47.91 -34.98
CA PRO A 381 -9.56 48.98 -35.79
C PRO A 381 -10.74 49.73 -36.39
N SER A 382 -10.75 51.06 -36.23
CA SER A 382 -11.73 51.86 -36.95
C SER A 382 -11.50 51.63 -38.45
N PRO A 383 -12.52 51.76 -39.31
CA PRO A 383 -12.35 51.56 -40.76
C PRO A 383 -11.32 52.50 -41.40
N ASP A 384 -10.84 53.52 -40.68
CA ASP A 384 -9.81 54.47 -41.08
C ASP A 384 -8.41 54.20 -40.48
N ASP A 385 -8.21 53.07 -39.77
CA ASP A 385 -6.91 52.66 -39.23
C ASP A 385 -6.18 51.68 -40.17
N GLU A 386 -4.90 51.96 -40.45
CA GLU A 386 -4.03 51.07 -41.22
C GLU A 386 -2.87 50.57 -40.34
N GLN A 387 -2.51 49.29 -40.46
CA GLN A 387 -1.44 48.69 -39.66
C GLN A 387 -0.05 49.08 -40.21
N CYS A 388 0.80 49.64 -39.35
CA CYS A 388 2.18 49.96 -39.72
C CYS A 388 3.00 48.69 -39.96
N LYS A 389 3.64 48.57 -41.13
CA LYS A 389 4.43 47.40 -41.53
C LYS A 389 5.71 47.16 -40.71
N ASN A 390 6.15 48.16 -39.92
CA ASN A 390 7.40 48.07 -39.13
C ASN A 390 7.13 47.76 -37.65
N CYS A 391 6.27 48.53 -36.97
CA CYS A 391 5.95 48.30 -35.56
C CYS A 391 4.69 47.45 -35.31
N MET A 392 3.94 47.10 -36.36
CA MET A 392 2.68 46.33 -36.29
C MET A 392 1.56 46.99 -35.47
N GLN A 393 1.70 48.26 -35.09
CA GLN A 393 0.65 49.05 -34.43
C GLN A 393 -0.37 49.56 -35.45
N TRP A 394 -1.64 49.58 -35.07
CA TRP A 394 -2.72 50.21 -35.82
C TRP A 394 -2.65 51.72 -35.64
N VAL A 395 -2.56 52.44 -36.76
CA VAL A 395 -2.38 53.89 -36.78
C VAL A 395 -3.39 54.51 -37.74
N PRO A 396 -4.02 55.65 -37.41
CA PRO A 396 -4.96 56.31 -38.31
C PRO A 396 -4.30 56.63 -39.65
N ARG A 397 -4.98 56.32 -40.75
CA ARG A 397 -4.48 56.44 -42.14
C ARG A 397 -3.87 57.81 -42.45
N GLN A 398 -4.45 58.87 -41.89
CA GLN A 398 -3.99 60.26 -42.05
C GLN A 398 -2.60 60.50 -41.44
N SER A 399 -2.24 59.75 -40.39
CA SER A 399 -0.98 59.88 -39.66
C SER A 399 0.03 58.77 -39.96
N LEU A 400 -0.37 57.75 -40.74
CA LEU A 400 0.46 56.59 -41.05
C LEU A 400 1.80 56.98 -41.68
N VAL A 401 1.82 57.94 -42.60
CA VAL A 401 3.07 58.37 -43.27
C VAL A 401 4.04 59.02 -42.28
N LEU A 402 3.55 59.83 -41.34
CA LEU A 402 4.38 60.45 -40.30
C LEU A 402 4.88 59.40 -39.29
N HIS A 403 3.98 58.51 -38.85
CA HIS A 403 4.32 57.42 -37.95
C HIS A 403 5.32 56.45 -38.59
N GLN A 404 5.15 56.07 -39.85
CA GLN A 404 6.04 55.14 -40.55
C GLN A 404 7.45 55.72 -40.68
N ASN A 405 7.57 57.01 -41.00
CA ASN A 405 8.87 57.69 -41.05
C ASN A 405 9.54 57.77 -39.67
N PHE A 406 8.79 58.07 -38.61
CA PHE A 406 9.32 58.10 -37.25
C PHE A 406 9.71 56.69 -36.77
N CYS A 407 8.86 55.71 -37.03
CA CYS A 407 9.05 54.31 -36.65
C CYS A 407 10.25 53.69 -37.38
N LEU A 408 10.43 53.93 -38.68
CA LEU A 408 11.60 53.43 -39.41
C LEU A 408 12.91 54.08 -38.95
N ARG A 409 12.84 55.32 -38.43
CA ARG A 409 14.01 56.03 -37.89
C ARG A 409 14.40 55.58 -36.49
N ASN A 410 13.44 55.19 -35.66
CA ASN A 410 13.68 54.93 -34.24
C ASN A 410 13.53 53.47 -33.83
N ASN A 411 12.90 52.61 -34.64
CA ASN A 411 12.63 51.22 -34.27
C ASN A 411 13.23 50.23 -35.27
N VAL A 412 13.69 49.09 -34.76
CA VAL A 412 14.12 47.91 -35.53
C VAL A 412 13.18 46.76 -35.21
N ARG A 413 12.70 46.08 -36.25
CA ARG A 413 11.99 44.82 -36.12
C ARG A 413 12.99 43.67 -36.21
N CYS A 414 12.95 42.74 -35.26
CA CYS A 414 13.70 41.51 -35.34
C CYS A 414 13.19 40.65 -36.52
N PRO A 415 14.07 40.19 -37.42
CA PRO A 415 13.66 39.41 -38.58
C PRO A 415 13.15 38.00 -38.23
N ARG A 416 13.49 37.45 -37.06
CA ARG A 416 13.10 36.10 -36.62
C ARG A 416 11.78 36.10 -35.82
N CYS A 417 11.68 36.85 -34.71
CA CYS A 417 10.46 36.88 -33.87
C CYS A 417 9.51 38.04 -34.15
N SER A 418 9.82 38.96 -35.06
CA SER A 418 9.02 40.16 -35.31
C SER A 418 8.87 41.15 -34.15
N ALA A 419 9.58 40.95 -33.03
CA ALA A 419 9.59 41.89 -31.92
C ALA A 419 10.22 43.23 -32.35
N VAL A 420 9.69 44.33 -31.78
CA VAL A 420 10.04 45.69 -32.19
C VAL A 420 10.84 46.34 -31.06
N PHE A 421 12.08 46.71 -31.36
CA PHE A 421 13.01 47.34 -30.42
C PHE A 421 13.35 48.76 -30.88
N LYS A 422 13.90 49.58 -29.99
CA LYS A 422 14.43 50.90 -30.35
C LYS A 422 15.81 50.74 -31.01
N LYS A 423 16.13 51.56 -32.00
CA LYS A 423 17.45 51.59 -32.64
C LYS A 423 18.49 52.02 -31.62
N GLY A 424 19.50 51.17 -31.40
CA GLY A 424 20.57 51.41 -30.43
C GLY A 424 20.19 51.17 -28.97
N SER A 425 19.07 50.48 -28.69
CA SER A 425 18.80 50.01 -27.31
C SER A 425 19.62 48.77 -26.98
N THR A 426 20.11 48.70 -25.75
CA THR A 426 20.76 47.52 -25.15
C THR A 426 19.91 46.26 -25.28
N ASP A 427 18.58 46.41 -25.27
CA ASP A 427 17.62 45.31 -25.39
C ASP A 427 17.67 44.63 -26.76
N PHE A 428 18.01 45.36 -27.83
CA PHE A 428 18.16 44.78 -29.17
C PHE A 428 19.53 44.12 -29.36
N GLU A 429 20.58 44.71 -28.75
CA GLU A 429 21.94 44.17 -28.81
C GLU A 429 22.06 42.86 -28.03
N ASN A 430 21.36 42.75 -26.90
CA ASN A 430 21.32 41.55 -26.06
C ASN A 430 20.19 40.58 -26.44
N HIS A 431 19.35 40.93 -27.42
CA HIS A 431 18.30 40.06 -27.93
C HIS A 431 18.90 38.85 -28.63
N TRP A 432 18.48 37.65 -28.22
CA TRP A 432 19.00 36.41 -28.78
C TRP A 432 17.88 35.46 -29.19
N HIS A 433 18.25 34.57 -30.11
CA HIS A 433 17.46 33.41 -30.52
C HIS A 433 18.27 32.15 -30.27
N CYS A 434 17.59 31.09 -29.88
CA CYS A 434 18.16 29.76 -29.96
C CYS A 434 18.28 29.32 -31.42
N ASP A 435 19.25 28.46 -31.69
CA ASP A 435 19.45 27.86 -33.01
C ASP A 435 18.72 26.50 -33.13
N PHE A 436 18.36 25.89 -32.00
CA PHE A 436 17.72 24.58 -31.93
C PHE A 436 16.21 24.64 -31.66
N ASP A 437 15.70 25.72 -31.06
CA ASP A 437 14.28 25.90 -30.76
C ASP A 437 13.79 27.35 -31.00
N GLU A 438 12.51 27.60 -30.69
CA GLU A 438 11.85 28.88 -30.90
C GLU A 438 12.09 29.89 -29.75
N ALA A 439 12.95 29.56 -28.77
CA ALA A 439 13.17 30.41 -27.61
C ALA A 439 13.86 31.72 -27.99
N THR A 440 13.45 32.78 -27.29
CA THR A 440 14.01 34.11 -27.41
C THR A 440 14.21 34.72 -26.04
N GLY A 441 15.23 35.55 -25.87
CA GLY A 441 15.45 36.30 -24.64
C GLY A 441 16.17 37.62 -24.88
N GLY A 442 16.21 38.45 -23.85
CA GLY A 442 16.77 39.81 -23.91
C GLY A 442 18.11 39.99 -23.18
N SER A 443 18.70 38.90 -22.66
CA SER A 443 19.94 38.95 -21.89
C SER A 443 20.89 37.81 -22.27
N GLN A 444 22.21 38.05 -22.28
CA GLN A 444 23.17 36.98 -22.53
C GLN A 444 23.13 35.90 -21.42
N GLN A 445 22.75 36.28 -20.20
CA GLN A 445 22.57 35.37 -19.08
C GLN A 445 21.37 34.43 -19.28
N SER A 446 20.23 34.94 -19.76
CA SER A 446 19.08 34.08 -20.11
C SER A 446 19.41 33.11 -21.24
N LYS A 447 20.27 33.49 -22.20
CA LYS A 447 20.74 32.56 -23.25
C LYS A 447 21.54 31.41 -22.65
N LYS A 448 22.55 31.72 -21.83
CA LYS A 448 23.37 30.69 -21.17
C LYS A 448 22.52 29.75 -20.31
N LYS A 449 21.57 30.31 -19.56
CA LYS A 449 20.62 29.55 -18.75
C LYS A 449 19.74 28.64 -19.62
N HIS A 450 19.23 29.16 -20.74
CA HIS A 450 18.45 28.37 -21.70
C HIS A 450 19.28 27.21 -22.28
N ASP A 451 20.50 27.47 -22.73
CA ASP A 451 21.41 26.44 -23.27
C ASP A 451 21.75 25.38 -22.21
N ASP A 452 21.95 25.77 -20.94
CA ASP A 452 22.17 24.84 -19.83
C ASP A 452 20.93 23.98 -19.51
N ILE A 453 19.72 24.54 -19.61
CA ILE A 453 18.47 23.86 -19.26
C ILE A 453 17.99 22.92 -20.37
N TYR A 454 18.08 23.33 -21.63
CA TYR A 454 17.45 22.63 -22.76
C TYR A 454 18.43 21.92 -23.71
N HIS A 455 19.72 22.30 -23.71
CA HIS A 455 20.71 21.82 -24.68
C HIS A 455 21.93 21.15 -24.03
N THR A 456 21.81 20.72 -22.77
CA THR A 456 22.90 20.10 -22.01
C THR A 456 22.59 18.65 -21.70
N SER A 457 23.39 17.74 -22.27
CA SER A 457 23.27 16.29 -22.04
C SER A 457 23.40 15.93 -20.55
N ARG A 458 22.38 15.25 -20.03
CA ARG A 458 22.23 14.79 -18.65
C ARG A 458 21.77 13.34 -18.64
N ARG A 459 22.24 12.57 -17.65
CA ARG A 459 21.83 11.18 -17.40
C ARG A 459 21.07 11.10 -16.08
N CYS A 460 20.01 10.31 -16.04
CA CYS A 460 19.32 9.98 -14.80
C CYS A 460 20.27 9.24 -13.86
N GLN A 461 20.24 9.59 -12.57
CA GLN A 461 21.07 8.92 -11.55
C GLN A 461 20.53 7.54 -11.17
N SER A 462 19.25 7.27 -11.45
CA SER A 462 18.55 6.08 -10.97
C SER A 462 18.28 5.05 -12.07
N CYS A 463 18.59 5.36 -13.33
CA CYS A 463 18.39 4.47 -14.48
C CYS A 463 19.26 4.89 -15.68
N GLU A 464 19.16 4.18 -16.80
CA GLU A 464 19.96 4.43 -17.99
C GLU A 464 19.43 5.56 -18.91
N PHE A 465 18.33 6.21 -18.52
CA PHE A 465 17.74 7.29 -19.31
C PHE A 465 18.68 8.51 -19.42
N SER A 466 18.83 9.03 -20.64
CA SER A 466 19.58 10.24 -20.96
C SER A 466 18.74 11.20 -21.80
N THR A 467 18.97 12.50 -21.61
CA THR A 467 18.29 13.59 -22.32
C THR A 467 19.16 14.84 -22.30
N ASP A 468 18.93 15.74 -23.23
CA ASP A 468 19.51 17.08 -23.36
C ASP A 468 18.75 18.16 -22.55
N SER A 469 17.56 17.84 -22.05
CA SER A 469 16.64 18.80 -21.43
C SER A 469 16.32 18.44 -19.97
N ILE A 470 16.43 19.43 -19.07
CA ILE A 470 16.04 19.31 -17.67
C ILE A 470 14.54 19.02 -17.51
N PRO A 471 13.62 19.74 -18.18
CA PRO A 471 12.20 19.40 -18.16
C PRO A 471 11.91 17.94 -18.54
N ASP A 472 12.59 17.39 -19.54
CA ASP A 472 12.40 16.00 -19.95
C ASP A 472 12.94 15.02 -18.91
N LEU A 473 14.07 15.34 -18.28
CA LEU A 473 14.61 14.56 -17.16
C LEU A 473 13.67 14.60 -15.95
N ALA A 474 13.11 15.76 -15.63
CA ALA A 474 12.15 15.93 -14.56
C ALA A 474 10.86 15.15 -14.81
N ARG A 475 10.32 15.22 -16.03
CA ARG A 475 9.17 14.42 -16.44
C ARG A 475 9.47 12.93 -16.31
N HIS A 476 10.64 12.45 -16.74
CA HIS A 476 11.04 11.06 -16.53
C HIS A 476 11.07 10.70 -15.03
N ARG A 477 11.72 11.52 -14.20
CA ARG A 477 11.87 11.29 -12.75
C ARG A 477 10.56 11.33 -11.97
N THR A 478 9.54 12.05 -12.44
CA THR A 478 8.22 12.12 -11.82
C THR A 478 7.16 11.23 -12.48
N SER A 479 7.49 10.49 -13.53
CA SER A 479 6.56 9.56 -14.20
C SER A 479 6.98 8.09 -14.06
N VAL A 480 7.97 7.65 -14.83
CA VAL A 480 8.32 6.25 -15.04
C VAL A 480 9.62 5.82 -14.35
N CYS A 481 10.41 6.77 -13.86
CA CYS A 481 11.70 6.47 -13.25
C CYS A 481 11.58 5.46 -12.09
N PRO A 482 12.43 4.41 -12.05
CA PRO A 482 12.41 3.44 -10.96
C PRO A 482 12.81 4.04 -9.61
N GLY A 483 13.60 5.11 -9.62
CA GLY A 483 13.99 5.85 -8.42
C GLY A 483 12.92 6.80 -7.87
N LYS A 484 11.76 6.92 -8.54
CA LYS A 484 10.69 7.82 -8.12
C LYS A 484 10.09 7.37 -6.78
N LEU A 485 9.97 8.29 -5.82
CA LEU A 485 9.44 7.98 -4.49
C LEU A 485 7.90 7.96 -4.44
N ILE A 486 7.36 6.85 -3.94
CA ILE A 486 5.93 6.57 -3.76
C ILE A 486 5.65 6.16 -2.31
N LEU A 487 4.43 6.35 -1.84
CA LEU A 487 3.89 5.73 -0.63
C LEU A 487 3.18 4.44 -1.01
N CYS A 488 3.80 3.29 -0.70
CA CYS A 488 3.21 2.00 -1.02
C CYS A 488 1.94 1.76 -0.18
N ARG A 489 0.84 1.36 -0.82
CA ARG A 489 -0.44 1.08 -0.13
C ARG A 489 -0.44 -0.18 0.74
N PHE A 490 0.55 -1.07 0.59
CA PHE A 490 0.60 -2.36 1.27
C PHE A 490 1.61 -2.39 2.42
N CYS A 491 2.76 -1.72 2.29
CA CYS A 491 3.72 -1.57 3.39
C CYS A 491 3.66 -0.20 4.09
N HIS A 492 2.90 0.76 3.54
CA HIS A 492 2.72 2.11 4.09
C HIS A 492 4.02 2.92 4.25
N LEU A 493 5.05 2.58 3.45
CA LEU A 493 6.36 3.23 3.46
C LEU A 493 6.61 4.07 2.22
N GLU A 494 7.45 5.09 2.39
CA GLU A 494 8.01 5.87 1.28
C GLU A 494 9.20 5.14 0.67
N VAL A 495 9.03 4.68 -0.57
CA VAL A 495 9.93 3.74 -1.23
C VAL A 495 10.06 4.09 -2.72
N PRO A 496 11.17 3.68 -3.38
CA PRO A 496 11.27 3.78 -4.82
C PRO A 496 10.19 2.95 -5.53
N GLN A 497 9.72 3.44 -6.67
CA GLN A 497 8.72 2.77 -7.52
C GLN A 497 9.22 1.43 -8.07
N GLU A 498 10.53 1.31 -8.30
CA GLU A 498 11.22 0.14 -8.86
C GLU A 498 10.73 -0.23 -10.28
N GLY A 499 11.31 -1.29 -10.85
CA GLY A 499 10.94 -1.81 -12.18
C GLY A 499 11.76 -1.24 -13.34
N ASP A 500 11.42 -1.68 -14.56
CA ASP A 500 12.07 -1.22 -15.79
C ASP A 500 11.22 -0.11 -16.45
N PRO A 501 11.74 1.13 -16.56
CA PRO A 501 11.04 2.22 -17.24
C PRO A 501 10.86 2.01 -18.75
N PHE A 502 11.69 1.19 -19.41
CA PHE A 502 11.64 0.99 -20.86
C PHE A 502 10.78 -0.21 -21.26
N ASN A 503 10.72 -1.23 -20.39
CA ASN A 503 9.91 -2.43 -20.62
C ASN A 503 9.11 -2.82 -19.36
N PRO A 504 8.06 -2.04 -19.00
CA PRO A 504 7.26 -2.32 -17.82
C PRO A 504 6.52 -3.65 -17.96
N SER A 505 6.37 -4.37 -16.85
CA SER A 505 5.66 -5.65 -16.88
C SER A 505 4.18 -5.46 -17.25
N PRO A 506 3.58 -6.40 -18.01
CA PRO A 506 2.16 -6.29 -18.38
C PRO A 506 1.22 -6.20 -17.16
N GLU A 507 1.58 -6.85 -16.05
CA GLU A 507 0.79 -6.79 -14.82
C GLU A 507 0.78 -5.39 -14.18
N VAL A 508 1.90 -4.65 -14.21
CA VAL A 508 1.99 -3.25 -13.74
C VAL A 508 1.04 -2.37 -14.55
N LEU A 509 1.04 -2.53 -15.87
CA LEU A 509 0.19 -1.73 -16.78
C LEU A 509 -1.31 -2.00 -16.57
N LEU A 510 -1.70 -3.27 -16.42
CA LEU A 510 -3.12 -3.64 -16.28
C LEU A 510 -3.69 -3.37 -14.88
N SER A 511 -2.87 -3.55 -13.84
CA SER A 511 -3.30 -3.35 -12.45
C SER A 511 -3.26 -1.88 -12.02
N GLY A 512 -2.47 -1.05 -12.71
CA GLY A 512 -2.18 0.33 -12.29
C GLY A 512 -1.35 0.41 -11.00
N LEU A 513 -0.79 -0.69 -10.52
CA LEU A 513 0.12 -0.73 -9.38
C LEU A 513 1.55 -0.46 -9.87
N THR A 514 2.39 0.14 -9.03
CA THR A 514 3.82 0.22 -9.32
C THR A 514 4.50 -1.15 -9.18
N ALA A 515 5.72 -1.31 -9.70
CA ALA A 515 6.45 -2.57 -9.59
C ALA A 515 6.64 -2.99 -8.12
N HIS A 516 7.01 -2.02 -7.26
CA HIS A 516 7.09 -2.23 -5.83
C HIS A 516 5.74 -2.64 -5.22
N GLU A 517 4.65 -1.92 -5.51
CA GLU A 517 3.31 -2.26 -5.00
C GLU A 517 2.85 -3.65 -5.46
N LEU A 518 3.25 -4.07 -6.66
CA LEU A 518 2.91 -5.39 -7.20
C LEU A 518 3.59 -6.51 -6.43
N ALA A 519 4.88 -6.33 -6.11
CA ALA A 519 5.67 -7.27 -5.31
C ALA A 519 5.13 -7.35 -3.87
N ASP A 520 4.94 -6.19 -3.22
CA ASP A 520 4.39 -6.12 -1.86
C ASP A 520 2.95 -6.65 -1.80
N GLY A 521 2.14 -6.36 -2.81
CA GLY A 521 0.76 -6.81 -2.93
C GLY A 521 0.61 -8.32 -3.19
N ALA A 522 1.69 -9.01 -3.57
CA ALA A 522 1.71 -10.46 -3.72
C ALA A 522 1.72 -11.21 -2.37
N ARG A 523 2.04 -10.51 -1.27
CA ARG A 523 1.92 -11.04 0.09
C ARG A 523 0.49 -11.50 0.35
N THR A 524 0.34 -12.55 1.16
CA THR A 524 -0.96 -13.13 1.47
C THR A 524 -1.42 -12.79 2.87
N THR A 525 -2.73 -12.73 3.05
CA THR A 525 -3.42 -12.58 4.34
C THR A 525 -4.65 -13.47 4.37
N ASN A 526 -5.12 -13.80 5.57
CA ASN A 526 -6.32 -14.61 5.72
C ASN A 526 -7.56 -13.72 5.63
N CYS A 527 -8.51 -14.08 4.77
CA CYS A 527 -9.82 -13.43 4.75
C CYS A 527 -10.54 -13.69 6.08
N HIS A 528 -11.04 -12.65 6.75
CA HIS A 528 -11.75 -12.77 8.03
C HIS A 528 -13.10 -13.51 7.93
N LEU A 529 -13.69 -13.62 6.73
CA LEU A 529 -14.96 -14.33 6.51
C LEU A 529 -14.74 -15.82 6.29
N CYS A 530 -13.89 -16.19 5.32
CA CYS A 530 -13.70 -17.60 4.94
C CYS A 530 -12.42 -18.25 5.49
N ASN A 531 -11.45 -17.46 5.99
CA ASN A 531 -10.07 -17.86 6.33
C ASN A 531 -9.27 -18.44 5.16
N LYS A 532 -9.68 -18.19 3.91
CA LYS A 532 -8.82 -18.51 2.76
C LYS A 532 -7.65 -17.56 2.73
N ILE A 533 -6.50 -18.09 2.34
CA ILE A 533 -5.28 -17.31 2.10
C ILE A 533 -5.47 -16.57 0.77
N VAL A 534 -5.42 -15.24 0.80
CA VAL A 534 -5.64 -14.38 -0.37
C VAL A 534 -4.52 -13.35 -0.45
N ARG A 535 -4.06 -13.01 -1.66
CA ARG A 535 -3.06 -11.97 -1.85
C ARG A 535 -3.64 -10.59 -1.50
N LEU A 536 -2.85 -9.72 -0.89
CA LEU A 536 -3.28 -8.37 -0.48
C LEU A 536 -3.89 -7.59 -1.65
N ARG A 537 -3.27 -7.66 -2.83
CA ARG A 537 -3.77 -6.99 -4.05
C ARG A 537 -5.14 -7.53 -4.52
N ASP A 538 -5.41 -8.81 -4.26
CA ASP A 538 -6.63 -9.49 -4.71
C ASP A 538 -7.75 -9.46 -3.65
N MET A 539 -7.47 -8.94 -2.45
CA MET A 539 -8.44 -8.92 -1.34
C MET A 539 -9.71 -8.14 -1.72
N ALA A 540 -9.59 -7.02 -2.42
CA ALA A 540 -10.75 -6.24 -2.86
C ALA A 540 -11.65 -7.04 -3.83
N ALA A 541 -11.05 -7.78 -4.77
CA ALA A 541 -11.80 -8.64 -5.68
C ALA A 541 -12.41 -9.84 -4.95
N HIS A 542 -11.69 -10.43 -4.01
CA HIS A 542 -12.17 -11.52 -3.16
C HIS A 542 -13.37 -11.09 -2.29
N MET A 543 -13.34 -9.89 -1.71
CA MET A 543 -14.46 -9.34 -0.94
C MET A 543 -15.67 -9.04 -1.83
N LYS A 544 -15.47 -8.56 -3.07
CA LYS A 544 -16.56 -8.43 -4.06
C LYS A 544 -17.17 -9.79 -4.42
N HIS A 545 -16.36 -10.84 -4.51
CA HIS A 545 -16.86 -12.20 -4.75
C HIS A 545 -17.75 -12.67 -3.59
N HIS A 546 -17.39 -12.35 -2.34
CA HIS A 546 -18.25 -12.61 -1.18
C HIS A 546 -19.62 -11.89 -1.28
N GLU A 547 -19.65 -10.62 -1.70
CA GLU A 547 -20.92 -9.89 -1.88
C GLU A 547 -21.76 -10.48 -3.04
N LEU A 548 -21.13 -10.89 -4.15
CA LEU A 548 -21.83 -11.55 -5.25
C LEU A 548 -22.40 -12.91 -4.82
N ASP A 549 -21.60 -13.73 -4.14
CA ASP A 549 -22.05 -15.01 -3.60
C ASP A 549 -23.22 -14.83 -2.64
N LYS A 550 -23.17 -13.80 -1.79
CA LYS A 550 -24.24 -13.45 -0.86
C LYS A 550 -25.57 -13.15 -1.58
N THR A 551 -25.53 -12.41 -2.68
CA THR A 551 -26.73 -12.12 -3.48
C THR A 551 -27.33 -13.35 -4.18
N ASN A 552 -26.49 -14.34 -4.51
CA ASN A 552 -26.92 -15.57 -5.20
C ASN A 552 -27.35 -16.70 -4.25
N ARG A 553 -27.32 -16.49 -2.93
CA ARG A 553 -27.71 -17.52 -1.97
C ARG A 553 -29.23 -17.67 -1.90
N ASP A 554 -29.66 -18.92 -1.93
CA ASP A 554 -31.05 -19.29 -1.68
C ASP A 554 -31.48 -18.95 -0.25
N LEU A 555 -32.80 -18.90 -0.04
CA LEU A 555 -33.36 -18.69 1.28
C LEU A 555 -33.13 -19.92 2.18
N PRO A 556 -32.63 -19.74 3.42
CA PRO A 556 -32.42 -20.83 4.35
C PRO A 556 -33.69 -21.63 4.63
N PRO A 557 -33.68 -22.97 4.56
CA PRO A 557 -34.85 -23.76 4.91
C PRO A 557 -35.07 -23.70 6.43
N THR A 558 -36.16 -23.06 6.85
CA THR A 558 -36.50 -22.93 8.27
C THR A 558 -37.38 -24.06 8.77
N CYS A 559 -37.36 -24.32 10.08
CA CYS A 559 -38.30 -25.26 10.69
C CYS A 559 -39.76 -24.78 10.48
N ARG A 560 -40.63 -25.69 10.03
CA ARG A 560 -42.07 -25.43 9.80
C ARG A 560 -42.86 -25.10 11.07
N ASN A 561 -42.29 -25.40 12.24
CA ASN A 561 -42.88 -24.96 13.51
C ASN A 561 -42.63 -23.46 13.69
N ILE A 562 -43.69 -22.64 13.65
CA ILE A 562 -43.57 -21.17 13.69
C ILE A 562 -42.91 -20.66 14.97
N ASN A 563 -43.03 -21.41 16.08
CA ASN A 563 -42.42 -21.05 17.35
C ASN A 563 -40.93 -21.42 17.44
N CYS A 564 -40.35 -22.05 16.42
CA CYS A 564 -38.97 -22.51 16.41
C CYS A 564 -38.06 -21.49 15.72
N GLY A 565 -37.00 -21.07 16.41
CA GLY A 565 -35.95 -20.21 15.88
C GLY A 565 -34.77 -20.96 15.27
N ARG A 566 -34.98 -22.16 14.71
CA ARG A 566 -33.93 -22.98 14.09
C ARG A 566 -34.22 -23.30 12.63
N THR A 567 -33.16 -23.45 11.86
CA THR A 567 -33.21 -23.97 10.50
C THR A 567 -33.45 -25.48 10.49
N LEU A 568 -33.81 -26.02 9.32
CA LEU A 568 -34.19 -27.42 9.17
C LEU A 568 -32.96 -28.36 9.25
N HIS A 569 -31.83 -27.94 8.67
CA HIS A 569 -30.60 -28.73 8.59
C HIS A 569 -29.43 -28.17 9.42
N GLY A 570 -29.63 -27.02 10.09
CA GLY A 570 -28.63 -26.36 10.91
C GLY A 570 -27.74 -25.40 10.13
N VAL A 571 -27.08 -24.51 10.87
CA VAL A 571 -26.15 -23.50 10.36
C VAL A 571 -24.75 -23.78 10.90
N GLY A 572 -23.75 -23.79 10.02
CA GLY A 572 -22.34 -23.96 10.40
C GLY A 572 -21.69 -22.67 10.93
N PRO A 573 -20.52 -22.78 11.59
CA PRO A 573 -19.83 -21.66 12.27
C PRO A 573 -19.27 -20.56 11.33
N LYS A 574 -19.53 -20.62 10.02
CA LYS A 574 -19.04 -19.68 8.99
C LYS A 574 -20.11 -19.31 7.96
N GLY A 575 -21.35 -19.13 8.40
CA GLY A 575 -22.43 -18.73 7.48
C GLY A 575 -22.85 -19.80 6.47
N GLN A 576 -22.39 -21.05 6.62
CA GLN A 576 -22.81 -22.17 5.79
C GLN A 576 -24.17 -22.68 6.27
N VAL A 577 -25.21 -22.20 5.60
CA VAL A 577 -26.56 -22.76 5.73
C VAL A 577 -26.60 -24.08 4.99
N ARG A 578 -27.08 -25.13 5.66
CA ARG A 578 -27.25 -26.44 5.03
C ARG A 578 -28.61 -26.51 4.34
N TYR A 579 -28.61 -26.84 3.05
CA TYR A 579 -29.83 -27.00 2.25
C TYR A 579 -30.25 -28.48 2.07
N ILE A 580 -29.31 -29.40 2.33
CA ILE A 580 -29.51 -30.83 2.11
C ILE A 580 -29.46 -31.54 3.47
N PRO A 581 -30.34 -32.53 3.71
CA PRO A 581 -30.28 -33.35 4.91
C PRO A 581 -28.95 -34.13 5.01
N PRO A 582 -28.42 -34.34 6.23
CA PRO A 582 -27.35 -35.31 6.45
C PRO A 582 -27.79 -36.71 6.01
N ALA A 583 -26.86 -37.52 5.49
CA ALA A 583 -27.16 -38.85 4.98
C ALA A 583 -27.88 -39.73 6.04
N GLY A 584 -29.07 -40.26 5.71
CA GLY A 584 -29.84 -41.19 6.54
C GLY A 584 -31.11 -40.64 7.24
N GLU A 585 -31.59 -39.44 6.89
CA GLU A 585 -32.63 -38.72 7.64
C GLU A 585 -33.96 -38.44 6.86
N ASP A 586 -34.39 -39.34 5.97
CA ASP A 586 -35.50 -39.13 5.01
C ASP A 586 -36.87 -38.82 5.64
N THR A 587 -37.15 -39.31 6.85
CA THR A 587 -38.46 -39.12 7.52
C THR A 587 -38.63 -37.72 8.13
N ARG A 588 -37.54 -37.01 8.42
CA ARG A 588 -37.57 -35.64 8.94
C ARG A 588 -38.01 -34.65 7.87
N THR A 589 -37.60 -34.89 6.63
CA THR A 589 -37.84 -34.06 5.46
C THR A 589 -39.32 -33.97 5.11
N GLY A 590 -40.10 -35.04 5.33
CA GLY A 590 -41.54 -35.08 5.02
C GLY A 590 -42.43 -34.19 5.90
N LEU A 591 -41.98 -33.80 7.10
CA LEU A 591 -42.72 -32.90 8.00
C LEU A 591 -42.16 -31.47 8.02
N GLY A 592 -40.96 -31.24 7.49
CA GLY A 592 -40.33 -29.92 7.50
C GLY A 592 -39.84 -29.45 8.88
N LEU A 593 -39.50 -30.36 9.79
CA LEU A 593 -39.12 -30.03 11.18
C LEU A 593 -37.61 -30.20 11.43
N CYS A 594 -37.02 -29.36 12.27
CA CYS A 594 -35.64 -29.56 12.72
C CYS A 594 -35.53 -30.77 13.66
N ALA A 595 -34.30 -31.28 13.89
CA ALA A 595 -34.03 -32.45 14.75
C ALA A 595 -34.69 -32.35 16.13
N THR A 596 -34.65 -31.16 16.75
CA THR A 596 -35.20 -30.96 18.10
C THR A 596 -36.72 -30.91 18.13
N CYS A 597 -37.36 -30.36 17.09
CA CYS A 597 -38.82 -30.37 16.99
C CYS A 597 -39.37 -31.76 16.61
N PHE A 598 -38.59 -32.54 15.85
CA PHE A 598 -38.94 -33.88 15.41
C PHE A 598 -38.66 -34.97 16.47
N GLY A 599 -37.65 -34.79 17.33
CA GLY A 599 -37.25 -35.76 18.35
C GLY A 599 -38.40 -36.35 19.18
N PRO A 600 -39.35 -35.56 19.71
CA PRO A 600 -40.51 -36.07 20.46
C PRO A 600 -41.51 -36.89 19.62
N LEU A 601 -41.46 -36.78 18.29
CA LEU A 601 -42.33 -37.48 17.35
C LEU A 601 -41.66 -38.75 16.76
N TYR A 602 -40.34 -38.85 16.92
CA TYR A 602 -39.53 -39.93 16.38
C TYR A 602 -39.79 -41.25 17.10
N VAL A 603 -39.95 -42.31 16.31
CA VAL A 603 -40.05 -43.70 16.75
C VAL A 603 -39.37 -44.55 15.68
N SER A 604 -38.57 -45.54 16.08
CA SER A 604 -37.86 -46.44 15.17
C SER A 604 -38.75 -47.46 14.44
N MET A 605 -40.04 -47.53 14.77
CA MET A 605 -40.99 -48.45 14.13
C MET A 605 -41.43 -47.95 12.77
N HIS A 606 -41.37 -48.82 11.76
CA HIS A 606 -41.77 -48.53 10.39
C HIS A 606 -43.28 -48.28 10.29
N ASP A 607 -43.68 -47.05 9.92
CA ASP A 607 -45.08 -46.60 9.78
C ASP A 607 -45.33 -46.07 8.35
N PRO A 608 -45.59 -46.94 7.37
CA PRO A 608 -45.70 -46.57 5.95
C PRO A 608 -46.94 -45.71 5.63
N GLU A 609 -48.00 -45.76 6.45
CA GLU A 609 -49.22 -44.94 6.27
C GLU A 609 -49.23 -43.64 7.12
N GLY A 610 -48.22 -43.43 7.98
CA GLY A 610 -48.11 -42.27 8.86
C GLY A 610 -49.21 -42.13 9.92
N LYS A 611 -50.03 -43.18 10.12
CA LYS A 611 -51.18 -43.14 11.05
C LYS A 611 -50.73 -43.01 12.50
N ALA A 612 -49.63 -43.66 12.88
CA ALA A 612 -49.08 -43.56 14.22
C ALA A 612 -48.45 -42.18 14.46
N LEU A 613 -47.83 -41.59 13.43
CA LEU A 613 -47.32 -40.23 13.47
C LEU A 613 -48.44 -39.20 13.67
N ARG A 614 -49.56 -39.31 12.93
CA ARG A 614 -50.75 -38.43 13.12
C ARG A 614 -51.28 -38.49 14.55
N ARG A 615 -51.43 -39.69 15.12
CA ARG A 615 -51.87 -39.88 16.51
C ARG A 615 -50.91 -39.28 17.54
N ARG A 616 -49.61 -39.19 17.25
CA ARG A 616 -48.63 -38.53 18.12
C ARG A 616 -48.76 -37.01 18.05
N ILE A 617 -48.90 -36.45 16.85
CA ILE A 617 -49.15 -35.02 16.63
C ILE A 617 -50.45 -34.59 17.34
N GLU A 618 -51.52 -35.38 17.20
CA GLU A 618 -52.82 -35.14 17.83
C GLU A 618 -52.71 -35.11 19.36
N ARG A 619 -52.08 -36.12 19.95
CA ARG A 619 -51.83 -36.19 21.40
C ARG A 619 -51.03 -34.98 21.91
N ARG A 620 -50.06 -34.52 21.13
CA ARG A 620 -49.24 -33.37 21.49
C ARG A 620 -50.07 -32.07 21.54
N TYR A 621 -50.89 -31.81 20.53
CA TYR A 621 -51.79 -30.66 20.52
C TYR A 621 -52.84 -30.73 21.64
N LEU A 622 -53.44 -31.90 21.87
CA LEU A 622 -54.39 -32.10 22.98
C LEU A 622 -53.75 -31.79 24.33
N SER A 623 -52.54 -32.28 24.59
CA SER A 623 -51.81 -31.96 25.82
C SER A 623 -51.49 -30.47 25.94
N GLN A 624 -51.00 -29.82 24.87
CA GLN A 624 -50.69 -28.39 24.89
C GLN A 624 -51.93 -27.52 25.17
N MET A 625 -53.11 -27.89 24.65
CA MET A 625 -54.34 -27.11 24.79
C MET A 625 -55.11 -27.42 26.08
N MET A 626 -55.13 -28.67 26.55
CA MET A 626 -55.89 -29.06 27.74
C MET A 626 -55.10 -28.79 29.04
N THR A 627 -53.86 -29.28 29.12
CA THR A 627 -53.01 -29.18 30.33
C THR A 627 -52.06 -27.99 30.25
N GLY A 628 -51.58 -27.63 29.05
CA GLY A 628 -50.50 -26.67 28.89
C GLY A 628 -49.12 -27.30 29.11
N CYS A 629 -48.07 -26.58 28.73
CA CYS A 629 -46.69 -27.08 28.83
C CYS A 629 -45.98 -26.71 30.14
N GLY A 630 -46.57 -25.85 30.98
CA GLY A 630 -46.02 -25.48 32.29
C GLY A 630 -44.75 -24.61 32.27
N LYS A 631 -44.34 -24.09 31.09
CA LYS A 631 -43.10 -23.31 30.93
C LYS A 631 -43.40 -21.80 30.96
N GLY A 632 -42.66 -21.05 31.77
CA GLY A 632 -42.82 -19.59 31.90
C GLY A 632 -42.43 -18.80 30.65
N HIS A 633 -41.52 -19.30 29.83
CA HIS A 633 -41.10 -18.66 28.57
C HIS A 633 -41.98 -19.06 27.37
N CYS A 634 -43.08 -19.79 27.56
CA CYS A 634 -43.90 -20.21 26.43
C CYS A 634 -44.73 -19.03 25.91
N GLY A 635 -44.52 -18.62 24.65
CA GLY A 635 -45.37 -17.67 23.93
C GLY A 635 -46.31 -18.31 22.89
N ASN A 636 -46.42 -19.64 22.86
CA ASN A 636 -47.23 -20.32 21.83
C ASN A 636 -48.73 -20.10 22.06
N GLU A 637 -49.42 -19.56 21.05
CA GLU A 637 -50.86 -19.38 21.08
C GLU A 637 -51.61 -20.71 21.21
N TRP A 638 -51.11 -21.82 20.67
CA TRP A 638 -51.78 -23.13 20.75
C TRP A 638 -51.48 -23.89 22.05
N CYS A 639 -51.00 -23.18 23.07
CA CYS A 639 -50.73 -23.71 24.40
C CYS A 639 -51.55 -22.97 25.46
N ARG A 640 -52.15 -23.70 26.39
CA ARG A 640 -52.88 -23.10 27.53
C ARG A 640 -51.97 -22.23 28.39
N THR A 641 -50.77 -22.71 28.71
CA THR A 641 -49.76 -21.94 29.44
C THR A 641 -49.27 -20.74 28.62
N GLY A 642 -49.06 -20.92 27.31
CA GLY A 642 -48.56 -19.85 26.45
C GLY A 642 -49.54 -18.68 26.28
N ARG A 643 -50.84 -18.98 26.14
CA ARG A 643 -51.89 -17.95 26.15
C ARG A 643 -51.97 -17.20 27.47
N ALA A 644 -51.87 -17.91 28.60
CA ALA A 644 -51.87 -17.30 29.92
C ALA A 644 -50.69 -16.33 30.11
N ASN A 645 -49.49 -16.73 29.65
CA ASN A 645 -48.30 -15.87 29.69
C ASN A 645 -48.41 -14.65 28.75
N SER A 646 -49.11 -14.80 27.62
CA SER A 646 -49.25 -13.76 26.59
C SER A 646 -50.50 -12.88 26.79
N GLY A 647 -51.28 -13.10 27.85
CA GLY A 647 -52.52 -12.36 28.13
C GLY A 647 -53.65 -12.58 27.11
N LEU A 648 -53.62 -13.69 26.36
CA LEU A 648 -54.62 -14.02 25.35
C LEU A 648 -55.80 -14.79 25.94
N ASP A 649 -56.99 -14.61 25.35
CA ASP A 649 -58.20 -15.31 25.79
C ASP A 649 -58.03 -16.84 25.79
N PRO A 650 -58.48 -17.53 26.85
CA PRO A 650 -58.32 -18.97 26.98
C PRO A 650 -59.16 -19.72 25.94
N LYS A 651 -58.52 -20.60 25.17
CA LYS A 651 -59.21 -21.56 24.31
C LYS A 651 -59.89 -22.67 25.13
N PRO A 652 -60.91 -23.36 24.56
CA PRO A 652 -61.56 -24.48 25.24
C PRO A 652 -60.52 -25.51 25.70
N SER A 653 -60.67 -26.00 26.93
CA SER A 653 -59.74 -26.90 27.61
C SER A 653 -60.27 -28.33 27.74
N ASN A 654 -61.48 -28.59 27.25
CA ASN A 654 -62.12 -29.91 27.22
C ASN A 654 -61.92 -30.59 25.86
N ALA A 655 -61.85 -31.93 25.85
CA ALA A 655 -61.62 -32.68 24.61
C ALA A 655 -62.68 -32.40 23.52
N GLN A 656 -63.95 -32.20 23.93
CA GLN A 656 -65.05 -31.87 23.01
C GLN A 656 -64.88 -30.51 22.30
N GLY A 657 -64.27 -29.51 22.96
CA GLY A 657 -64.02 -28.20 22.35
C GLY A 657 -62.65 -28.10 21.63
N VAL A 658 -61.67 -28.91 22.01
CA VAL A 658 -60.33 -28.91 21.39
C VAL A 658 -60.27 -29.72 20.10
N LEU A 659 -60.91 -30.89 20.04
CA LEU A 659 -60.85 -31.80 18.89
C LEU A 659 -61.28 -31.14 17.56
N PRO A 660 -62.34 -30.32 17.50
CA PRO A 660 -62.71 -29.61 16.26
C PRO A 660 -61.64 -28.64 15.76
N LEU A 661 -60.82 -28.07 16.66
CA LEU A 661 -59.76 -27.11 16.33
C LEU A 661 -58.47 -27.79 15.84
N VAL A 662 -58.17 -29.00 16.34
CA VAL A 662 -56.94 -29.73 16.01
C VAL A 662 -57.10 -30.56 14.74
N LYS A 663 -58.31 -31.04 14.42
CA LYS A 663 -58.62 -31.80 13.19
C LYS A 663 -58.12 -31.13 11.88
N PRO A 664 -58.37 -29.82 11.62
CA PRO A 664 -57.85 -29.17 10.42
C PRO A 664 -56.31 -29.10 10.42
N LEU A 665 -55.67 -28.80 11.56
CA LEU A 665 -54.21 -28.77 11.68
C LEU A 665 -53.58 -30.14 11.42
N LEU A 666 -54.23 -31.23 11.82
CA LEU A 666 -53.79 -32.61 11.58
C LEU A 666 -53.90 -33.03 10.12
N ALA A 667 -54.94 -32.57 9.41
CA ALA A 667 -55.14 -32.88 8.00
C ALA A 667 -54.00 -32.33 7.14
N GLU A 668 -53.50 -31.13 7.49
CA GLU A 668 -52.43 -30.45 6.77
C GLU A 668 -51.03 -30.75 7.33
N ALA A 669 -50.93 -31.41 8.49
CA ALA A 669 -49.66 -31.68 9.17
C ALA A 669 -48.74 -32.65 8.41
N ILE A 670 -49.28 -33.57 7.61
CA ILE A 670 -48.50 -34.55 6.82
C ILE A 670 -48.70 -34.25 5.34
N GLY A 671 -47.64 -33.79 4.65
CA GLY A 671 -47.67 -33.48 3.22
C GLY A 671 -48.23 -32.10 2.83
N GLY A 672 -48.78 -31.33 3.77
CA GLY A 672 -49.18 -29.93 3.55
C GLY A 672 -48.03 -28.94 3.77
N THR A 673 -48.26 -27.65 3.50
CA THR A 673 -47.31 -26.55 3.74
C THR A 673 -47.66 -25.67 4.95
N SER A 674 -48.83 -25.87 5.56
CA SER A 674 -49.35 -25.04 6.65
C SER A 674 -48.49 -25.07 7.92
N PRO A 675 -48.32 -23.96 8.65
CA PRO A 675 -47.44 -23.90 9.82
C PRO A 675 -47.88 -24.85 10.95
N LEU A 676 -46.90 -25.36 11.70
CA LEU A 676 -47.14 -26.14 12.92
C LEU A 676 -46.90 -25.28 14.16
N TYR A 677 -47.61 -25.59 15.25
CA TYR A 677 -47.63 -24.76 16.47
C TYR A 677 -47.27 -25.58 17.71
N PHE A 678 -46.05 -26.09 17.75
CA PHE A 678 -45.56 -26.87 18.88
C PHE A 678 -44.81 -26.02 19.90
N CYS A 679 -44.99 -26.32 21.19
CA CYS A 679 -44.17 -25.74 22.25
C CYS A 679 -42.71 -26.20 22.10
N VAL A 680 -41.79 -25.25 22.22
CA VAL A 680 -40.34 -25.45 22.08
C VAL A 680 -39.60 -25.34 23.43
N ASP A 681 -38.30 -25.54 23.40
CA ASP A 681 -37.36 -25.23 24.49
C ASP A 681 -37.05 -23.73 24.59
N GLU A 682 -36.44 -23.32 25.70
CA GLU A 682 -36.12 -21.92 25.97
C GLU A 682 -35.16 -21.33 24.94
N GLY A 683 -34.14 -22.10 24.52
CA GLY A 683 -33.17 -21.67 23.52
C GLY A 683 -33.84 -21.35 22.19
N SER A 684 -34.65 -22.28 21.67
CA SER A 684 -35.41 -22.07 20.43
C SER A 684 -36.39 -20.90 20.52
N HIS A 685 -37.03 -20.67 21.68
CA HIS A 685 -37.93 -19.54 21.89
C HIS A 685 -37.19 -18.21 21.89
N ARG A 686 -36.05 -18.14 22.58
CA ARG A 686 -35.18 -16.96 22.62
C ARG A 686 -34.65 -16.61 21.23
N GLN A 687 -34.16 -17.60 20.49
CA GLN A 687 -33.72 -17.46 19.11
C GLN A 687 -34.85 -16.95 18.20
N ARG A 688 -36.06 -17.49 18.35
CA ARG A 688 -37.21 -17.06 17.56
C ARG A 688 -37.57 -15.60 17.82
N HIS A 689 -37.67 -15.21 19.08
CA HIS A 689 -37.96 -13.83 19.47
C HIS A 689 -36.90 -12.85 18.95
N ALA A 690 -35.62 -13.20 19.07
CA ALA A 690 -34.53 -12.39 18.52
C ALA A 690 -34.61 -12.27 16.99
N ALA A 691 -34.90 -13.37 16.30
CA ALA A 691 -35.08 -13.38 14.84
C ALA A 691 -36.24 -12.49 14.38
N ASP A 692 -37.37 -12.50 15.10
CA ASP A 692 -38.55 -11.69 14.78
C ASP A 692 -38.27 -10.19 15.04
N LEU A 693 -37.51 -9.84 16.10
CA LEU A 693 -37.08 -8.47 16.37
C LEU A 693 -36.19 -7.91 15.24
N VAL A 694 -35.19 -8.67 14.81
CA VAL A 694 -34.28 -8.23 13.72
C VAL A 694 -35.01 -8.23 12.38
N ALA A 695 -35.93 -9.16 12.13
CA ALA A 695 -36.73 -9.18 10.91
C ALA A 695 -37.68 -7.97 10.80
N ALA A 696 -38.15 -7.43 11.93
CA ALA A 696 -38.99 -6.23 11.97
C ALA A 696 -38.29 -4.96 11.44
N GLU A 697 -36.95 -4.95 11.39
CA GLU A 697 -36.16 -3.86 10.79
C GLU A 697 -36.32 -3.81 9.26
N GLY A 698 -36.76 -4.90 8.62
CA GLY A 698 -37.05 -4.97 7.19
C GLY A 698 -35.83 -5.02 6.27
N VAL A 699 -34.61 -5.05 6.81
CA VAL A 699 -33.35 -5.09 6.04
C VAL A 699 -33.07 -6.49 5.45
N TRP A 700 -33.33 -7.55 6.23
CA TRP A 700 -33.09 -8.95 5.85
C TRP A 700 -34.37 -9.77 5.85
N ASP A 701 -34.35 -10.90 5.14
CA ASP A 701 -35.46 -11.86 5.16
C ASP A 701 -35.55 -12.63 6.49
N GLN A 702 -36.76 -12.95 6.93
CA GLN A 702 -37.00 -13.69 8.17
C GLN A 702 -36.32 -15.07 8.20
N HIS A 703 -36.16 -15.73 7.04
CA HIS A 703 -35.45 -17.01 6.99
C HIS A 703 -33.96 -16.85 7.33
N TRP A 704 -33.37 -15.74 6.91
CA TRP A 704 -31.99 -15.38 7.24
C TRP A 704 -31.86 -14.96 8.69
N THR A 705 -32.79 -14.19 9.25
CA THR A 705 -32.73 -13.81 10.68
C THR A 705 -32.86 -15.02 11.60
N ILE A 706 -33.64 -16.03 11.21
CA ILE A 706 -33.72 -17.32 11.91
C ILE A 706 -32.39 -18.07 11.83
N ALA A 707 -31.74 -18.10 10.67
CA ALA A 707 -30.42 -18.71 10.51
C ALA A 707 -29.34 -18.01 11.37
N GLY A 708 -29.35 -16.67 11.39
CA GLY A 708 -28.45 -15.88 12.24
C GLY A 708 -28.70 -16.11 13.73
N ALA A 709 -29.96 -16.21 14.15
CA ALA A 709 -30.32 -16.50 15.54
C ALA A 709 -29.84 -17.89 15.99
N GLU A 710 -29.89 -18.88 15.09
CA GLU A 710 -29.34 -20.21 15.35
C GLU A 710 -27.82 -20.18 15.51
N ALA A 711 -27.10 -19.46 14.64
CA ALA A 711 -25.65 -19.37 14.65
C ALA A 711 -25.10 -18.65 15.90
N GLU A 712 -25.70 -17.54 16.30
CA GLU A 712 -25.22 -16.68 17.38
C GLU A 712 -25.96 -16.87 18.72
N GLY A 713 -26.80 -17.90 18.83
CA GLY A 713 -27.49 -18.23 20.08
C GLY A 713 -28.57 -17.22 20.51
N GLY A 714 -29.06 -16.38 19.60
CA GLY A 714 -30.14 -15.41 19.85
C GLY A 714 -29.69 -14.08 20.44
N ASP A 715 -28.43 -13.68 20.28
CA ASP A 715 -27.93 -12.33 20.60
C ASP A 715 -28.14 -11.38 19.39
N PRO A 716 -29.00 -10.35 19.49
CA PRO A 716 -29.37 -9.53 18.34
C PRO A 716 -28.20 -8.73 17.75
N SER A 717 -27.19 -8.34 18.53
CA SER A 717 -26.06 -7.57 18.01
C SER A 717 -25.16 -8.44 17.13
N LYS A 718 -24.77 -9.62 17.63
CA LYS A 718 -23.96 -10.58 16.88
C LYS A 718 -24.69 -11.12 15.66
N MET A 719 -26.01 -11.28 15.76
CA MET A 719 -26.86 -11.64 14.63
C MET A 719 -26.75 -10.63 13.49
N ARG A 720 -26.71 -9.32 13.77
CA ARG A 720 -26.55 -8.29 12.72
C ARG A 720 -25.19 -8.39 12.04
N ASP A 721 -24.11 -8.58 12.79
CA ASP A 721 -22.76 -8.75 12.24
C ASP A 721 -22.70 -10.00 11.33
N TRP A 722 -23.31 -11.10 11.78
CA TRP A 722 -23.42 -12.33 11.01
C TRP A 722 -24.27 -12.14 9.74
N LEU A 723 -25.42 -11.47 9.84
CA LEU A 723 -26.30 -11.20 8.69
C LEU A 723 -25.63 -10.28 7.67
N GLN A 724 -24.91 -9.25 8.12
CA GLN A 724 -24.16 -8.36 7.24
C GLN A 724 -23.07 -9.12 6.48
N ALA A 725 -22.40 -10.07 7.13
CA ALA A 725 -21.37 -10.90 6.52
C ALA A 725 -21.92 -11.96 5.54
N TRP A 726 -23.12 -12.50 5.79
CA TRP A 726 -23.54 -13.75 5.13
C TRP A 726 -24.91 -13.73 4.43
N ALA A 727 -25.79 -12.77 4.71
CA ALA A 727 -27.17 -12.76 4.24
C ALA A 727 -27.45 -11.59 3.28
N PRO A 728 -28.09 -11.82 2.12
CA PRO A 728 -28.46 -10.76 1.19
C PRO A 728 -29.40 -9.74 1.84
N THR A 729 -29.17 -8.47 1.56
CA THR A 729 -30.11 -7.39 1.89
C THR A 729 -31.29 -7.43 0.94
N ARG A 730 -32.48 -7.01 1.41
CA ARG A 730 -33.68 -6.92 0.55
C ARG A 730 -33.63 -5.76 -0.45
N TYR A 731 -32.68 -4.83 -0.29
CA TYR A 731 -32.48 -3.64 -1.10
C TYR A 731 -31.16 -3.71 -1.85
#